data_AF-A0A6J1M029-F1
#
_entry.id   AF-A0A6J1M029-F1
#
_cell.length_a   1.000
_cell.length_b   1.000
_cell.length_c   1.000
_cell.angle_alpha   90.00
_cell.angle_beta   90.00
_cell.angle_gamma   90.00
#
_symmetry.space_group_name_H-M   'P 1'
#
loop_
_entity.id
_entity.type
_entity.pdbx_description
1 polymer ?
#
loop_
_entity_poly.entity_id
_entity_poly.type
_entity_poly.pdbx_seq_one_letter_code
_entity_poly.pdbx_strand_id
1 'polypeptide(L)'
;MRATSANSMNSQYNASNRTNSFRSNHEHVQTTINEKNWEWSYLVRKCRNLELEESYDIYMRRLRIGYLSIFIFIELLVTFTHALLVFTSADLTYAYVDMIAYVVTGVLIWLILSVNFRNELISKHGWLIYASTWLAVSLLVLMDIGLNVYHATSNNDILNPIYDAYTLYAIYMFMPIPHVLQPFILGTAVTICYIINYSFVISSKEANQMHSILNEAIYLSCVNFLGIFFRLMRDIALRTTFLDRRQYVEENLLLRYARDQERSLLLSILPAQIADRLQEDVRNRIERSKQQHHRRPGFDPGCNKNSQALRRWRQPDHGTLFIEPHKDVTILYADVVNYTHLTTTLDVKKLVEALHDLFVRFDIASEEYNVLRIKFLGDCYYCVAGLASPNEDHAKCCVDLGLRMIKDIRDVREKRHLNIDMRIGVHSGDVLSGVIGAAKWQFDIWSKDVDIANRLEATGATGRVHVSQQTLRLLDGEYFYEDGTEKAREDPVLQKHDIRTFLIKSLRAPMHDPRRVQRERQAKKLSEASKSNFMYNSTLQQYNQVRNQAKLEMCRELDKMPIGRIQITKICRRSTNLTQDEIEEETFRRNISSFCLLFRVRNWEIQYIREPDVMLKYSIVLAWFVYMCLLAIQLLSKDPQYHYWIYDGITVCVLTTLLIISWYKKLWIMCSSDTEQSLPQYKLSRFLYKMSDGMQSSIAIRLTVYVLVIVSCIAVTAMQVIDCGPKTDTDLIQCFHPWILTNCVTLMIGTAFLFTRIPFVVKTSVAVLITAVYTVLVVYEFDYIFAGSPSTNVNLNAKYSHFLLIIITLGIFHLMERQTEFIAKVDYNNWQLEAATYAETGRCLNYKRYDQGAASEHITLTRGRLLSIHAAAE
;
A
#
# COMPACT_ATOMS: atom_id res chain seq x y z
N MET A 1 36.27 48.35 19.56
CA MET A 1 36.33 46.87 19.64
C MET A 1 35.28 46.26 20.61
N ARG A 2 34.00 46.70 20.61
CA ARG A 2 32.97 46.08 21.48
C ARG A 2 31.51 46.24 21.02
N ALA A 3 31.24 46.38 19.72
CA ALA A 3 29.87 46.58 19.21
C ALA A 3 29.45 45.67 18.04
N THR A 4 30.30 44.77 17.56
CA THR A 4 30.01 43.94 16.37
C THR A 4 29.82 42.45 16.62
N SER A 5 29.93 41.96 17.87
CA SER A 5 29.76 40.53 18.20
C SER A 5 28.37 40.13 18.71
N ALA A 6 27.47 41.08 19.01
CA ALA A 6 26.14 40.79 19.55
C ALA A 6 25.07 40.51 18.46
N ASN A 7 25.27 41.03 17.24
CA ASN A 7 24.29 40.89 16.15
C ASN A 7 24.42 39.59 15.33
N SER A 8 25.54 38.86 15.41
CA SER A 8 25.69 37.57 14.72
C SER A 8 25.06 36.41 15.50
N MET A 9 25.09 36.43 16.84
CA MET A 9 24.45 35.42 17.68
C MET A 9 22.92 35.47 17.62
N ASN A 10 22.30 36.66 17.58
CA ASN A 10 20.85 36.81 17.44
C ASN A 10 20.31 36.40 16.05
N SER A 11 21.14 36.53 15.00
CA SER A 11 20.80 36.09 13.64
C SER A 11 20.79 34.57 13.51
N GLN A 12 21.79 33.88 14.09
CA GLN A 12 21.83 32.41 14.13
C GLN A 12 20.72 31.82 15.01
N TYR A 13 20.38 32.44 16.15
CA TYR A 13 19.30 31.98 17.04
C TYR A 13 17.90 32.11 16.39
N ASN A 14 17.68 33.15 15.58
CA ASN A 14 16.43 33.35 14.84
C ASN A 14 16.32 32.44 13.60
N ALA A 15 17.43 32.08 12.97
CA ALA A 15 17.45 31.12 11.86
C ALA A 15 17.20 29.67 12.33
N SER A 16 17.72 29.27 13.49
CA SER A 16 17.42 27.97 14.12
C SER A 16 15.96 27.88 14.60
N ASN A 17 15.38 28.98 15.08
CA ASN A 17 13.97 29.01 15.47
C ASN A 17 13.01 28.97 14.27
N ARG A 18 13.34 29.62 13.14
CA ARG A 18 12.53 29.55 11.90
C ARG A 18 12.60 28.17 11.22
N THR A 19 13.75 27.50 11.28
CA THR A 19 13.89 26.13 10.73
C THR A 19 13.21 25.09 11.62
N ASN A 20 13.24 25.26 12.95
CA ASN A 20 12.45 24.43 13.88
C ASN A 20 10.95 24.68 13.76
N SER A 21 10.50 25.93 13.53
CA SER A 21 9.06 26.22 13.34
C SER A 21 8.52 25.71 12.00
N PHE A 22 9.32 25.75 10.94
CA PHE A 22 8.93 25.22 9.64
C PHE A 22 8.87 23.69 9.65
N ARG A 23 9.80 23.03 10.35
CA ARG A 23 9.81 21.57 10.54
C ARG A 23 8.67 21.11 11.45
N SER A 24 8.37 21.85 12.53
CA SER A 24 7.21 21.56 13.38
C SER A 24 5.89 21.78 12.66
N ASN A 25 5.77 22.82 11.82
CA ASN A 25 4.55 23.07 11.06
C ASN A 25 4.31 21.99 9.99
N HIS A 26 5.37 21.50 9.32
CA HIS A 26 5.26 20.39 8.39
C HIS A 26 4.88 19.07 9.08
N GLU A 27 5.50 18.76 10.23
CA GLU A 27 5.16 17.58 11.04
C GLU A 27 3.73 17.68 11.60
N HIS A 28 3.29 18.86 12.06
CA HIS A 28 1.94 19.07 12.61
C HIS A 28 0.83 19.00 11.55
N VAL A 29 1.04 19.56 10.35
CA VAL A 29 0.11 19.41 9.22
C VAL A 29 0.00 17.95 8.78
N GLN A 30 1.11 17.20 8.80
CA GLN A 30 1.11 15.76 8.51
C GLN A 30 0.31 14.97 9.57
N THR A 31 0.48 15.27 10.86
CA THR A 31 -0.21 14.54 11.96
C THR A 31 -1.73 14.75 11.98
N THR A 32 -2.21 15.94 11.60
CA THR A 32 -3.64 16.29 11.56
C THR A 32 -4.36 15.73 10.33
N ILE A 33 -3.71 15.76 9.16
CA ILE A 33 -4.16 15.05 7.96
C ILE A 33 -4.25 13.55 8.26
N ASN A 34 -3.26 13.00 8.96
CA ASN A 34 -3.27 11.61 9.36
C ASN A 34 -4.48 11.28 10.25
N GLU A 35 -4.81 12.04 11.29
CA GLU A 35 -5.95 11.69 12.18
C GLU A 35 -7.33 11.73 11.50
N LYS A 36 -7.59 12.70 10.61
CA LYS A 36 -8.86 12.77 9.85
C LYS A 36 -8.98 11.59 8.88
N ASN A 37 -7.85 11.07 8.39
CA ASN A 37 -7.83 9.88 7.54
C ASN A 37 -8.33 8.61 8.25
N TRP A 38 -8.36 8.58 9.58
CA TRP A 38 -8.80 7.40 10.35
C TRP A 38 -10.27 7.44 10.77
N GLU A 39 -11.04 8.46 10.37
CA GLU A 39 -12.48 8.52 10.69
C GLU A 39 -13.28 7.56 9.79
N TRP A 40 -14.13 6.73 10.39
CA TRP A 40 -14.93 5.74 9.64
C TRP A 40 -15.74 6.36 8.50
N SER A 41 -16.46 7.46 8.77
CA SER A 41 -17.27 8.15 7.75
C SER A 41 -16.41 8.73 6.62
N TYR A 42 -15.22 9.23 6.94
CA TYR A 42 -14.27 9.74 5.96
C TYR A 42 -13.71 8.60 5.10
N LEU A 43 -13.29 7.49 5.70
CA LEU A 43 -12.78 6.31 5.02
C LEU A 43 -13.81 5.73 4.04
N VAL A 44 -15.06 5.56 4.50
CA VAL A 44 -16.16 5.10 3.64
C VAL A 44 -16.41 6.06 2.48
N ARG A 45 -16.43 7.38 2.74
CA ARG A 45 -16.64 8.38 1.68
C ARG A 45 -15.47 8.40 0.70
N LYS A 46 -14.23 8.27 1.17
CA LYS A 46 -13.02 8.25 0.35
C LYS A 46 -12.97 7.00 -0.53
N CYS A 47 -13.25 5.81 0.00
CA CYS A 47 -13.36 4.58 -0.80
C CYS A 47 -14.44 4.72 -1.89
N ARG A 48 -15.60 5.27 -1.54
CA ARG A 48 -16.70 5.49 -2.49
C ARG A 48 -16.33 6.47 -3.61
N ASN A 49 -15.75 7.61 -3.26
CA ASN A 49 -15.30 8.63 -4.22
C ASN A 49 -14.22 8.09 -5.17
N LEU A 50 -13.42 7.13 -4.69
CA LEU A 50 -12.36 6.49 -5.46
C LEU A 50 -12.84 5.27 -6.26
N GLU A 51 -14.14 4.93 -6.23
CA GLU A 51 -14.74 3.73 -6.87
C GLU A 51 -14.09 2.42 -6.42
N LEU A 52 -13.72 2.35 -5.13
CA LEU A 52 -13.03 1.21 -4.54
C LEU A 52 -13.96 0.19 -3.87
N GLU A 53 -15.23 0.52 -3.70
CA GLU A 53 -16.13 -0.26 -2.86
C GLU A 53 -16.35 -1.69 -3.40
N GLU A 54 -16.42 -1.85 -4.73
CA GLU A 54 -16.54 -3.17 -5.36
C GLU A 54 -15.29 -4.04 -5.10
N SER A 55 -14.10 -3.48 -5.26
CA SER A 55 -12.84 -4.17 -4.98
C SER A 55 -12.71 -4.50 -3.49
N TYR A 56 -13.12 -3.59 -2.61
CA TYR A 56 -13.17 -3.80 -1.16
C TYR A 56 -14.12 -4.94 -0.80
N ASP A 57 -15.31 -4.99 -1.38
CA ASP A 57 -16.30 -6.04 -1.14
C ASP A 57 -15.81 -7.42 -1.58
N ILE A 58 -15.08 -7.50 -2.71
CA ILE A 58 -14.44 -8.72 -3.17
C ILE A 58 -13.40 -9.21 -2.16
N TYR A 59 -12.52 -8.32 -1.68
CA TYR A 59 -11.52 -8.67 -0.67
C TYR A 59 -12.18 -9.10 0.66
N MET A 60 -13.15 -8.32 1.13
CA MET A 60 -13.90 -8.61 2.35
C MET A 60 -14.65 -9.94 2.28
N ARG A 61 -15.13 -10.35 1.10
CA ARG A 61 -15.75 -11.67 0.92
C ARG A 61 -14.74 -12.79 1.17
N ARG A 62 -13.53 -12.70 0.61
CA ARG A 62 -12.46 -13.69 0.82
C ARG A 62 -12.03 -13.75 2.29
N LEU A 63 -11.88 -12.59 2.92
CA LEU A 63 -11.49 -12.49 4.31
C LEU A 63 -12.54 -13.12 5.25
N ARG A 64 -13.82 -12.87 4.98
CA ARG A 64 -14.95 -13.47 5.73
C ARG A 64 -15.02 -14.99 5.61
N ILE A 65 -14.69 -15.55 4.45
CA ILE A 65 -14.56 -17.01 4.30
C ILE A 65 -13.45 -17.56 5.21
N GLY A 66 -12.34 -16.82 5.35
CA GLY A 66 -11.29 -17.11 6.32
C GLY A 66 -11.82 -17.14 7.77
N TYR A 67 -12.52 -16.10 8.20
CA TYR A 67 -13.15 -16.04 9.54
C TYR A 67 -14.16 -17.18 9.77
N LEU A 68 -14.99 -17.47 8.77
CA LEU A 68 -15.97 -18.56 8.82
C LEU A 68 -15.29 -19.93 8.99
N SER A 69 -14.15 -20.15 8.32
CA SER A 69 -13.40 -21.40 8.47
C SER A 69 -12.86 -21.59 9.89
N ILE A 70 -12.42 -20.51 10.54
CA ILE A 70 -11.96 -20.54 11.93
C ILE A 70 -13.15 -20.77 12.87
N PHE A 71 -14.29 -20.16 12.60
CA PHE A 71 -15.51 -20.41 13.39
C PHE A 71 -15.96 -21.85 13.33
N ILE A 72 -15.99 -22.48 12.16
CA ILE A 72 -16.34 -23.90 12.04
C ILE A 72 -15.37 -24.77 12.86
N PHE A 73 -14.07 -24.44 12.84
CA PHE A 73 -13.09 -25.14 13.66
C PHE A 73 -13.35 -24.96 15.17
N ILE A 74 -13.67 -23.74 15.61
CA ILE A 74 -14.03 -23.44 17.00
C ILE A 74 -15.31 -24.19 17.39
N GLU A 75 -16.36 -24.12 16.57
CA GLU A 75 -17.63 -24.80 16.80
C GLU A 75 -17.45 -26.32 16.96
N LEU A 76 -16.66 -26.95 16.08
CA LEU A 76 -16.33 -28.38 16.19
C LEU A 76 -15.55 -28.70 17.47
N LEU A 77 -14.60 -27.84 17.86
CA LEU A 77 -13.83 -28.03 19.10
C LEU A 77 -14.73 -27.85 20.34
N VAL A 78 -15.61 -26.86 20.34
CA VAL A 78 -16.52 -26.56 21.45
C VAL A 78 -17.56 -27.67 21.58
N THR A 79 -18.19 -28.10 20.49
CA THR A 79 -19.15 -29.21 20.50
C THR A 79 -18.48 -30.53 20.94
N PHE A 80 -17.26 -30.82 20.47
CA PHE A 80 -16.51 -32.00 20.89
C PHE A 80 -16.13 -31.97 22.38
N THR A 81 -15.59 -30.85 22.87
CA THR A 81 -15.20 -30.71 24.28
C THR A 81 -16.41 -30.73 25.20
N HIS A 82 -17.51 -30.10 24.81
CA HIS A 82 -18.75 -30.12 25.58
C HIS A 82 -19.36 -31.53 25.61
N ALA A 83 -19.40 -32.25 24.49
CA ALA A 83 -19.88 -33.64 24.44
C ALA A 83 -19.00 -34.59 25.29
N LEU A 84 -17.68 -34.44 25.23
CA LEU A 84 -16.76 -35.21 26.08
C LEU A 84 -17.01 -34.97 27.56
N LEU A 85 -17.28 -33.72 27.93
CA LEU A 85 -17.51 -33.31 29.31
C LEU A 85 -18.87 -33.80 29.83
N VAL A 86 -19.92 -33.76 29.00
CA VAL A 86 -21.23 -34.37 29.29
C VAL A 86 -21.10 -35.90 29.43
N PHE A 87 -20.23 -36.55 28.67
CA PHE A 87 -19.98 -38.00 28.81
C PHE A 87 -19.38 -38.39 30.18
N THR A 88 -18.71 -37.45 30.87
CA THR A 88 -18.13 -37.71 32.20
C THR A 88 -19.15 -37.58 33.35
N SER A 89 -20.42 -37.25 33.08
CA SER A 89 -21.45 -37.16 34.12
C SER A 89 -21.83 -38.53 34.68
N ALA A 90 -22.31 -38.54 35.93
CA ALA A 90 -22.58 -39.78 36.67
C ALA A 90 -23.79 -40.58 36.13
N ASP A 91 -24.79 -39.88 35.56
CA ASP A 91 -26.02 -40.49 35.02
C ASP A 91 -26.14 -40.25 33.51
N LEU A 92 -25.93 -41.32 32.75
CA LEU A 92 -25.89 -41.27 31.29
C LEU A 92 -27.28 -41.12 30.62
N THR A 93 -28.38 -41.40 31.32
CA THR A 93 -29.74 -41.43 30.74
C THR A 93 -30.17 -40.10 30.14
N TYR A 94 -29.95 -38.99 30.86
CA TYR A 94 -30.25 -37.63 30.36
C TYR A 94 -29.13 -37.07 29.48
N ALA A 95 -27.88 -37.50 29.73
CA ALA A 95 -26.70 -37.06 29.00
C ALA A 95 -26.76 -37.41 27.49
N TYR A 96 -27.38 -38.53 27.11
CA TYR A 96 -27.51 -38.91 25.70
C TYR A 96 -28.40 -37.96 24.89
N VAL A 97 -29.48 -37.44 25.48
CA VAL A 97 -30.40 -36.52 24.80
C VAL A 97 -29.68 -35.21 24.47
N ASP A 98 -28.99 -34.65 25.47
CA ASP A 98 -28.19 -33.42 25.33
C ASP A 98 -27.07 -33.60 24.31
N MET A 99 -26.31 -34.71 24.40
CA MET A 99 -25.22 -35.01 23.47
C MET A 99 -25.72 -35.14 22.02
N ILE A 100 -26.83 -35.84 21.79
CA ILE A 100 -27.42 -35.96 20.45
C ILE A 100 -27.85 -34.59 19.95
N ALA A 101 -28.48 -33.77 20.78
CA ALA A 101 -28.89 -32.42 20.40
C ALA A 101 -27.69 -31.56 19.99
N TYR A 102 -26.61 -31.51 20.77
CA TYR A 102 -25.41 -30.75 20.43
C TYR A 102 -24.72 -31.26 19.16
N VAL A 103 -24.57 -32.57 18.99
CA VAL A 103 -23.88 -33.14 17.81
C VAL A 103 -24.70 -32.93 16.54
N VAL A 104 -26.01 -33.19 16.58
CA VAL A 104 -26.90 -33.01 15.41
C VAL A 104 -26.96 -31.54 15.01
N THR A 105 -27.14 -30.62 15.97
CA THR A 105 -27.17 -29.19 15.67
C THR A 105 -25.82 -28.68 15.17
N GLY A 106 -24.69 -29.11 15.74
CA GLY A 106 -23.35 -28.76 15.25
C GLY A 106 -23.12 -29.22 13.80
N VAL A 107 -23.53 -30.44 13.45
CA VAL A 107 -23.45 -30.94 12.06
C VAL A 107 -24.36 -30.14 11.11
N LEU A 108 -25.58 -29.80 11.53
CA LEU A 108 -26.50 -28.99 10.73
C LEU A 108 -25.95 -27.57 10.50
N ILE A 109 -25.39 -26.93 11.53
CA ILE A 109 -24.74 -25.62 11.43
C ILE A 109 -23.59 -25.68 10.43
N TRP A 110 -22.76 -26.72 10.50
CA TRP A 110 -21.68 -26.94 9.54
C TRP A 110 -22.19 -27.07 8.11
N LEU A 111 -23.23 -27.88 7.87
CA LEU A 111 -23.84 -28.06 6.56
C LEU A 111 -24.40 -26.74 6.00
N ILE A 112 -25.11 -25.96 6.82
CA ILE A 112 -25.69 -24.67 6.42
C ILE A 112 -24.60 -23.66 6.08
N LEU A 113 -23.56 -23.55 6.92
CA LEU A 113 -22.47 -22.61 6.71
C LEU A 113 -21.54 -23.05 5.57
N SER A 114 -21.49 -24.33 5.22
CA SER A 114 -20.68 -24.85 4.10
C SER A 114 -21.06 -24.22 2.75
N VAL A 115 -22.32 -23.80 2.59
CA VAL A 115 -22.83 -23.12 1.40
C VAL A 115 -22.04 -21.82 1.12
N ASN A 116 -21.57 -21.15 2.18
CA ASN A 116 -20.82 -19.89 2.08
C ASN A 116 -19.40 -20.06 1.50
N PHE A 117 -18.90 -21.28 1.33
CA PHE A 117 -17.61 -21.53 0.65
C PHE A 117 -17.76 -21.61 -0.88
N ARG A 118 -18.99 -21.71 -1.41
CA ARG A 118 -19.27 -21.80 -2.86
C ARG A 118 -19.37 -20.39 -3.47
N ASN A 119 -18.23 -19.82 -3.83
CA ASN A 119 -18.12 -18.46 -4.36
C ASN A 119 -19.06 -18.14 -5.54
N GLU A 120 -19.22 -19.07 -6.49
CA GLU A 120 -20.08 -18.91 -7.67
C GLU A 120 -21.57 -18.78 -7.32
N LEU A 121 -22.02 -19.54 -6.32
CA LEU A 121 -23.41 -19.54 -5.89
C LEU A 121 -23.74 -18.21 -5.18
N ILE A 122 -22.80 -17.73 -4.36
CA ILE A 122 -22.91 -16.48 -3.61
C ILE A 122 -22.83 -15.27 -4.51
N SER A 123 -21.98 -15.29 -5.55
CA SER A 123 -21.92 -14.20 -6.53
C SER A 123 -23.24 -14.07 -7.30
N LYS A 124 -23.93 -15.19 -7.56
CA LYS A 124 -25.24 -15.17 -8.21
C LYS A 124 -26.38 -14.79 -7.26
N HIS A 125 -26.31 -15.21 -5.99
CA HIS A 125 -27.36 -15.00 -4.99
C HIS A 125 -26.78 -14.45 -3.68
N GLY A 126 -26.59 -13.14 -3.60
CA GLY A 126 -26.06 -12.49 -2.38
C GLY A 126 -26.93 -12.66 -1.13
N TRP A 127 -28.24 -12.92 -1.30
CA TRP A 127 -29.17 -13.14 -0.19
C TRP A 127 -28.87 -14.43 0.61
N LEU A 128 -28.21 -15.42 0.00
CA LEU A 128 -27.86 -16.70 0.65
C LEU A 128 -26.92 -16.53 1.84
N ILE A 129 -26.05 -15.52 1.82
CA ILE A 129 -25.15 -15.22 2.94
C ILE A 129 -25.98 -14.85 4.18
N TYR A 130 -27.00 -14.01 4.01
CA TYR A 130 -27.88 -13.59 5.09
C TYR A 130 -28.73 -14.78 5.57
N ALA A 131 -29.38 -15.49 4.65
CA ALA A 131 -30.24 -16.63 5.00
C ALA A 131 -29.48 -17.73 5.76
N SER A 132 -28.30 -18.13 5.28
CA SER A 132 -27.47 -19.14 5.97
C SER A 132 -27.01 -18.69 7.36
N THR A 133 -26.65 -17.42 7.52
CA THR A 133 -26.23 -16.86 8.81
C THR A 133 -27.39 -16.80 9.81
N TRP A 134 -28.55 -16.28 9.39
CA TRP A 134 -29.74 -16.23 10.24
C TRP A 134 -30.18 -17.63 10.65
N LEU A 135 -30.24 -18.57 9.72
CA LEU A 135 -30.62 -19.94 10.00
C LEU A 135 -29.65 -20.63 10.98
N ALA A 136 -28.33 -20.46 10.79
CA ALA A 136 -27.32 -21.04 11.68
C ALA A 136 -27.42 -20.47 13.11
N VAL A 137 -27.55 -19.14 13.26
CA VAL A 137 -27.69 -18.50 14.57
C VAL A 137 -29.00 -18.88 15.24
N SER A 138 -30.11 -18.91 14.50
CA SER A 138 -31.41 -19.34 15.04
C SER A 138 -31.36 -20.80 15.52
N LEU A 139 -30.72 -21.71 14.78
CA LEU A 139 -30.56 -23.10 15.23
C LEU A 139 -29.74 -23.22 16.51
N LEU A 140 -28.66 -22.44 16.63
CA LEU A 140 -27.81 -22.42 17.82
C LEU A 140 -28.57 -21.92 19.06
N VAL A 141 -29.33 -20.83 18.91
CA VAL A 141 -30.14 -20.24 20.00
C VAL A 141 -31.33 -21.13 20.36
N LEU A 142 -32.02 -21.70 19.37
CA LEU A 142 -33.14 -22.61 19.61
C LEU A 142 -32.70 -23.88 20.32
N MET A 143 -31.51 -24.40 20.01
CA MET A 143 -30.95 -25.55 20.68
C MET A 143 -30.62 -25.22 22.15
N ASP A 144 -29.90 -24.12 22.42
CA ASP A 144 -29.50 -23.76 23.78
C ASP A 144 -30.71 -23.41 24.67
N ILE A 145 -31.63 -22.59 24.17
CA ILE A 145 -32.87 -22.25 24.90
C ILE A 145 -33.78 -23.48 25.03
N GLY A 146 -33.89 -24.30 23.97
CA GLY A 146 -34.76 -25.47 23.93
C GLY A 146 -34.38 -26.53 24.95
N LEU A 147 -33.08 -26.81 25.10
CA LEU A 147 -32.58 -27.76 26.11
C LEU A 147 -32.85 -27.26 27.53
N ASN A 148 -32.60 -25.98 27.80
CA ASN A 148 -32.89 -25.36 29.10
C ASN A 148 -34.38 -25.44 29.47
N VAL A 149 -35.28 -25.11 28.54
CA VAL A 149 -36.73 -25.16 28.76
C VAL A 149 -37.23 -26.61 28.91
N TYR A 150 -36.67 -27.55 28.14
CA TYR A 150 -37.03 -28.97 28.22
C TYR A 150 -36.75 -29.54 29.62
N HIS A 151 -35.54 -29.34 30.15
CA HIS A 151 -35.18 -29.85 31.48
C HIS A 151 -35.91 -29.11 32.60
N ALA A 152 -36.15 -27.81 32.45
CA ALA A 152 -36.94 -27.03 33.40
C ALA A 152 -38.39 -27.50 33.50
N THR A 153 -39.01 -27.91 32.39
CA THR A 153 -40.42 -28.35 32.35
C THR A 153 -40.60 -29.84 32.63
N SER A 154 -39.68 -30.69 32.16
CA SER A 154 -39.76 -32.15 32.32
C SER A 154 -39.26 -32.61 33.70
N ASN A 155 -38.12 -32.08 34.16
CA ASN A 155 -37.40 -32.61 35.32
C ASN A 155 -37.34 -31.62 36.50
N ASN A 156 -37.84 -30.39 36.34
CA ASN A 156 -37.75 -29.28 37.31
C ASN A 156 -36.32 -28.84 37.67
N ASP A 157 -35.32 -29.27 36.88
CA ASP A 157 -33.92 -28.87 37.02
C ASP A 157 -33.69 -27.48 36.43
N ILE A 158 -32.99 -26.60 37.17
CA ILE A 158 -32.61 -25.27 36.67
C ILE A 158 -31.21 -25.36 36.09
N LEU A 159 -31.12 -25.14 34.79
CA LEU A 159 -29.86 -25.09 34.05
C LEU A 159 -29.57 -23.66 33.59
N ASN A 160 -28.29 -23.31 33.51
CA ASN A 160 -27.85 -22.04 32.93
C ASN A 160 -27.42 -22.21 31.47
N PRO A 161 -27.78 -21.26 30.57
CA PRO A 161 -27.33 -21.28 29.20
C PRO A 161 -25.81 -21.10 29.12
N ILE A 162 -25.16 -21.82 28.20
CA ILE A 162 -23.71 -21.77 28.02
C ILE A 162 -23.30 -21.02 26.75
N TYR A 163 -24.20 -20.90 25.77
CA TYR A 163 -23.90 -20.37 24.45
C TYR A 163 -24.32 -18.91 24.27
N ASP A 164 -24.79 -18.23 25.30
CA ASP A 164 -25.25 -16.83 25.28
C ASP A 164 -24.17 -15.85 24.76
N ALA A 165 -23.04 -15.71 25.45
CA ALA A 165 -21.94 -14.85 25.03
C ALA A 165 -21.23 -15.40 23.78
N TYR A 166 -21.14 -16.74 23.67
CA TYR A 166 -20.58 -17.41 22.51
C TYR A 166 -21.29 -17.04 21.21
N THR A 167 -22.62 -17.10 21.19
CA THR A 167 -23.46 -16.77 20.02
C THR A 167 -23.30 -15.30 19.64
N LEU A 168 -23.24 -14.39 20.61
CA LEU A 168 -23.04 -12.96 20.36
C LEU A 168 -21.65 -12.68 19.77
N TYR A 169 -20.59 -13.29 20.31
CA TYR A 169 -19.26 -13.18 19.72
C TYR A 169 -19.23 -13.78 18.31
N ALA A 170 -19.89 -14.91 18.07
CA ALA A 170 -20.00 -15.51 16.74
C ALA A 170 -20.58 -14.55 15.69
N ILE A 171 -21.69 -13.88 16.02
CA ILE A 171 -22.38 -12.94 15.13
C ILE A 171 -21.47 -11.77 14.72
N TYR A 172 -20.78 -11.15 15.67
CA TYR A 172 -19.98 -9.96 15.39
C TYR A 172 -18.59 -10.27 14.82
N MET A 173 -17.95 -11.33 15.32
CA MET A 173 -16.57 -11.65 15.01
C MET A 173 -16.44 -12.51 13.76
N PHE A 174 -17.24 -13.56 13.61
CA PHE A 174 -16.99 -14.58 12.57
C PHE A 174 -18.01 -14.63 11.44
N MET A 175 -19.27 -14.28 11.70
CA MET A 175 -20.32 -14.44 10.69
C MET A 175 -20.09 -13.54 9.45
N PRO A 176 -20.30 -14.08 8.23
CA PRO A 176 -19.90 -13.45 6.98
C PRO A 176 -20.83 -12.31 6.52
N ILE A 177 -21.38 -11.51 7.42
CA ILE A 177 -22.35 -10.45 7.10
C ILE A 177 -21.61 -9.21 6.54
N PRO A 178 -22.04 -8.57 5.43
CA PRO A 178 -21.36 -7.38 4.89
C PRO A 178 -21.60 -6.11 5.71
N HIS A 179 -22.86 -5.73 5.93
CA HIS A 179 -23.21 -4.45 6.55
C HIS A 179 -23.35 -4.56 8.08
N VAL A 180 -23.03 -3.48 8.81
CA VAL A 180 -23.04 -3.44 10.28
C VAL A 180 -24.46 -3.49 10.89
N LEU A 181 -25.49 -3.08 10.14
CA LEU A 181 -26.88 -3.04 10.62
C LEU A 181 -27.46 -4.45 10.89
N GLN A 182 -27.21 -5.41 10.00
CA GLN A 182 -27.77 -6.75 10.10
C GLN A 182 -27.29 -7.55 11.33
N PRO A 183 -25.98 -7.60 11.66
CA PRO A 183 -25.50 -8.20 12.90
C PRO A 183 -25.98 -7.45 14.15
N PHE A 184 -26.21 -6.13 14.07
CA PHE A 184 -26.80 -5.38 15.18
C PHE A 184 -28.22 -5.88 15.47
N ILE A 185 -29.08 -5.93 14.45
CA ILE A 185 -30.45 -6.45 14.57
C ILE A 185 -30.43 -7.89 15.10
N LEU A 186 -29.61 -8.76 14.50
CA LEU A 186 -29.51 -10.16 14.91
C LEU A 186 -29.01 -10.31 16.36
N GLY A 187 -27.96 -9.58 16.77
CA GLY A 187 -27.45 -9.59 18.14
C GLY A 187 -28.48 -9.12 19.16
N THR A 188 -29.20 -8.02 18.86
CA THR A 188 -30.28 -7.54 19.74
C THR A 188 -31.43 -8.54 19.87
N ALA A 189 -31.82 -9.22 18.77
CA ALA A 189 -32.84 -10.27 18.84
C ALA A 189 -32.39 -11.43 19.73
N VAL A 190 -31.13 -11.88 19.61
CA VAL A 190 -30.55 -12.93 20.44
C VAL A 190 -30.53 -12.52 21.92
N THR A 191 -30.15 -11.29 22.25
CA THR A 191 -30.22 -10.82 23.65
C THR A 191 -31.62 -10.86 24.23
N ILE A 192 -32.62 -10.44 23.46
CA ILE A 192 -34.01 -10.45 23.92
C ILE A 192 -34.46 -11.89 24.18
N CYS A 193 -34.10 -12.84 23.30
CA CYS A 193 -34.41 -14.25 23.50
C CYS A 193 -33.79 -14.82 24.79
N TYR A 194 -32.51 -14.52 25.07
CA TYR A 194 -31.86 -14.99 26.30
C TYR A 194 -32.40 -14.31 27.56
N ILE A 195 -32.73 -13.02 27.52
CA ILE A 195 -33.37 -12.32 28.65
C ILE A 195 -34.75 -12.93 28.94
N ILE A 196 -35.54 -13.25 27.90
CA ILE A 196 -36.83 -13.92 28.06
C ILE A 196 -36.66 -15.31 28.67
N ASN A 197 -35.67 -16.09 28.20
CA ASN A 197 -35.36 -17.39 28.77
C ASN A 197 -34.98 -17.28 30.26
N TYR A 198 -34.06 -16.38 30.60
CA TYR A 198 -33.63 -16.15 31.97
C TYR A 198 -34.79 -15.74 32.90
N SER A 199 -35.66 -14.85 32.42
CA SER A 199 -36.86 -14.41 33.14
C SER A 199 -37.85 -15.55 33.40
N PHE A 200 -38.05 -16.44 32.43
CA PHE A 200 -39.04 -17.52 32.54
C PHE A 200 -38.53 -18.71 33.35
N VAL A 201 -37.29 -19.15 33.10
CA VAL A 201 -36.74 -20.39 33.67
C VAL A 201 -36.08 -20.13 35.02
N ILE A 202 -35.11 -19.20 35.08
CA ILE A 202 -34.20 -19.03 36.22
C ILE A 202 -34.80 -18.11 37.27
N SER A 203 -35.35 -16.96 36.86
CA SER A 203 -35.91 -15.97 37.80
C SER A 203 -37.10 -16.51 38.60
N SER A 204 -37.77 -17.58 38.16
CA SER A 204 -38.93 -18.15 38.83
C SER A 204 -38.64 -18.66 40.26
N LYS A 205 -37.38 -19.01 40.59
CA LYS A 205 -36.99 -19.55 41.90
C LYS A 205 -36.07 -18.65 42.75
N GLU A 206 -35.66 -17.48 42.25
CA GLU A 206 -34.84 -16.52 43.01
C GLU A 206 -35.70 -15.51 43.80
N ALA A 207 -35.30 -15.19 45.03
CA ALA A 207 -36.05 -14.28 45.92
C ALA A 207 -36.12 -12.82 45.40
N ASN A 208 -35.08 -12.35 44.69
CA ASN A 208 -34.95 -10.98 44.18
C ASN A 208 -34.92 -10.92 42.65
N GLN A 209 -36.03 -11.30 42.03
CA GLN A 209 -36.21 -11.45 40.58
C GLN A 209 -35.72 -10.25 39.75
N MET A 210 -36.02 -9.01 40.19
CA MET A 210 -35.65 -7.81 39.43
C MET A 210 -34.13 -7.58 39.35
N HIS A 211 -33.39 -7.84 40.43
CA HIS A 211 -31.95 -7.58 40.47
C HIS A 211 -31.18 -8.55 39.57
N SER A 212 -31.56 -9.83 39.57
CA SER A 212 -30.93 -10.85 38.75
C SER A 212 -31.18 -10.66 37.26
N ILE A 213 -32.42 -10.34 36.87
CA ILE A 213 -32.74 -10.03 35.46
C ILE A 213 -31.96 -8.80 34.98
N LEU A 214 -31.84 -7.78 35.83
CA LEU A 214 -31.12 -6.55 35.48
C LEU A 214 -29.61 -6.80 35.34
N ASN A 215 -29.00 -7.62 36.20
CA ASN A 215 -27.59 -8.02 36.08
C ASN A 215 -27.32 -8.74 34.75
N GLU A 216 -28.16 -9.70 34.40
CA GLU A 216 -28.03 -10.46 33.15
C GLU A 216 -28.23 -9.56 31.91
N ALA A 217 -29.20 -8.65 31.97
CA ALA A 217 -29.42 -7.67 30.90
C ALA A 217 -28.23 -6.72 30.72
N ILE A 218 -27.60 -6.25 31.80
CA ILE A 218 -26.40 -5.40 31.76
C ILE A 218 -25.24 -6.18 31.13
N TYR A 219 -25.03 -7.44 31.53
CA TYR A 219 -24.00 -8.32 31.00
C TYR A 219 -24.15 -8.53 29.48
N LEU A 220 -25.31 -9.00 29.03
CA LEU A 220 -25.57 -9.28 27.61
C LEU A 220 -25.51 -8.02 26.74
N SER A 221 -25.98 -6.88 27.26
CA SER A 221 -25.85 -5.58 26.59
C SER A 221 -24.37 -5.21 26.42
N CYS A 222 -23.55 -5.39 27.46
CA CYS A 222 -22.12 -5.13 27.41
C CYS A 222 -21.39 -6.01 26.38
N VAL A 223 -21.72 -7.31 26.31
CA VAL A 223 -21.20 -8.23 25.29
C VAL A 223 -21.55 -7.77 23.87
N ASN A 224 -22.76 -7.24 23.64
CA ASN A 224 -23.14 -6.69 22.34
C ASN A 224 -22.33 -5.46 21.96
N PHE A 225 -22.20 -4.50 22.87
CA PHE A 225 -21.37 -3.31 22.63
C PHE A 225 -19.92 -3.68 22.33
N LEU A 226 -19.36 -4.62 23.09
CA LEU A 226 -18.02 -5.16 22.88
C LEU A 226 -17.90 -5.77 21.47
N GLY A 227 -18.86 -6.60 21.04
CA GLY A 227 -18.87 -7.22 19.72
C GLY A 227 -18.97 -6.22 18.57
N ILE A 228 -19.88 -5.26 18.64
CA ILE A 228 -20.04 -4.19 17.63
C ILE A 228 -18.74 -3.41 17.48
N PHE A 229 -18.10 -3.08 18.59
CA PHE A 229 -16.84 -2.35 18.58
C PHE A 229 -15.73 -3.12 17.89
N PHE A 230 -15.50 -4.39 18.25
CA PHE A 230 -14.48 -5.21 17.59
C PHE A 230 -14.71 -5.28 16.08
N ARG A 231 -15.98 -5.36 15.66
CA ARG A 231 -16.35 -5.36 14.24
C ARG A 231 -16.03 -4.03 13.56
N LEU A 232 -16.38 -2.90 14.17
CA LEU A 232 -16.14 -1.56 13.63
C LEU A 232 -14.64 -1.24 13.56
N MET A 233 -13.90 -1.57 14.62
CA MET A 233 -12.45 -1.43 14.68
C MET A 233 -11.74 -2.17 13.55
N ARG A 234 -12.17 -3.39 13.27
CA ARG A 234 -11.65 -4.19 12.16
C ARG A 234 -11.98 -3.56 10.80
N ASP A 235 -13.21 -3.09 10.59
CA ASP A 235 -13.60 -2.44 9.32
C ASP A 235 -12.77 -1.17 9.07
N ILE A 236 -12.52 -0.35 10.11
CA ILE A 236 -11.64 0.83 10.02
C ILE A 236 -10.22 0.40 9.62
N ALA A 237 -9.63 -0.56 10.34
CA ALA A 237 -8.26 -1.02 10.07
C ALA A 237 -8.09 -1.58 8.65
N LEU A 238 -9.08 -2.33 8.15
CA LEU A 238 -9.04 -2.89 6.79
C LEU A 238 -9.24 -1.83 5.71
N ARG A 239 -10.14 -0.86 5.92
CA ARG A 239 -10.33 0.25 4.95
C ARG A 239 -9.08 1.14 4.87
N THR A 240 -8.37 1.33 5.98
CA THR A 240 -7.12 2.10 5.98
C THR A 240 -6.02 1.39 5.20
N THR A 241 -5.78 0.09 5.46
CA THR A 241 -4.75 -0.66 4.73
C THR A 241 -5.05 -0.72 3.24
N PHE A 242 -6.33 -0.81 2.88
CA PHE A 242 -6.78 -0.78 1.50
C PHE A 242 -6.49 0.55 0.78
N LEU A 243 -6.77 1.67 1.44
CA LEU A 243 -6.51 3.00 0.89
C LEU A 243 -5.01 3.27 0.77
N ASP A 244 -4.22 2.89 1.78
CA ASP A 244 -2.77 2.99 1.75
C ASP A 244 -2.18 2.17 0.60
N ARG A 245 -2.70 0.96 0.37
CA ARG A 245 -2.29 0.12 -0.76
C ARG A 245 -2.59 0.75 -2.11
N ARG A 246 -3.77 1.36 -2.28
CA ARG A 246 -4.09 2.06 -3.53
C ARG A 246 -3.17 3.24 -3.76
N GLN A 247 -2.98 4.08 -2.73
CA GLN A 247 -2.11 5.25 -2.83
C GLN A 247 -0.70 4.82 -3.27
N TYR A 248 -0.21 3.74 -2.69
CA TYR A 248 1.05 3.12 -3.09
C TYR A 248 1.09 2.69 -4.57
N VAL A 249 0.05 1.99 -5.07
CA VAL A 249 -0.02 1.57 -6.49
C VAL A 249 -0.01 2.78 -7.42
N GLU A 250 -0.76 3.83 -7.07
CA GLU A 250 -0.81 5.08 -7.82
C GLU A 250 0.56 5.77 -7.87
N GLU A 251 1.25 5.87 -6.73
CA GLU A 251 2.61 6.41 -6.65
C GLU A 251 3.62 5.59 -7.48
N ASN A 252 3.50 4.25 -7.50
CA ASN A 252 4.33 3.37 -8.34
C ASN A 252 4.17 3.70 -9.82
N LEU A 253 2.92 3.80 -10.27
CA LEU A 253 2.59 4.03 -11.65
C LEU A 253 3.08 5.39 -12.13
N LEU A 254 2.91 6.41 -11.30
CA LEU A 254 3.46 7.74 -11.58
C LEU A 254 4.98 7.71 -11.70
N LEU A 255 5.67 6.96 -10.83
CA LEU A 255 7.12 6.83 -10.88
C LEU A 255 7.61 6.04 -12.09
N ARG A 256 6.92 4.96 -12.48
CA ARG A 256 7.21 4.21 -13.70
C ARG A 256 7.02 5.08 -14.94
N TYR A 257 5.90 5.79 -15.01
CA TYR A 257 5.62 6.72 -16.10
C TYR A 257 6.71 7.81 -16.20
N ALA A 258 7.08 8.42 -15.08
CA ALA A 258 8.14 9.44 -15.07
C ALA A 258 9.49 8.88 -15.52
N ARG A 259 9.82 7.64 -15.15
CA ARG A 259 11.03 6.94 -15.60
C ARG A 259 10.99 6.65 -17.10
N ASP A 260 9.86 6.21 -17.62
CA ASP A 260 9.69 5.93 -19.04
C ASP A 260 9.76 7.22 -19.87
N GLN A 261 9.19 8.32 -19.36
CA GLN A 261 9.31 9.63 -19.97
C GLN A 261 10.76 10.14 -19.95
N GLU A 262 11.48 9.98 -18.84
CA GLU A 262 12.91 10.32 -18.75
C GLU A 262 13.72 9.50 -19.77
N ARG A 263 13.47 8.19 -19.86
CA ARG A 263 14.16 7.31 -20.80
C ARG A 263 13.85 7.68 -22.25
N SER A 264 12.59 7.95 -22.57
CA SER A 264 12.19 8.40 -23.91
C SER A 264 12.88 9.70 -24.31
N LEU A 265 12.94 10.69 -23.41
CA LEU A 265 13.66 11.95 -23.64
C LEU A 265 15.17 11.72 -23.79
N LEU A 266 15.77 10.85 -22.98
CA LEU A 266 17.19 10.50 -23.11
C LEU A 266 17.51 9.86 -24.47
N LEU A 267 16.66 8.92 -24.91
CA LEU A 267 16.78 8.24 -26.21
C LEU A 267 16.53 9.18 -27.40
N SER A 268 15.82 10.29 -27.21
CA SER A 268 15.66 11.31 -28.26
C SER A 268 16.93 12.14 -28.49
N ILE A 269 17.85 12.15 -27.51
CA ILE A 269 19.11 12.92 -27.55
C ILE A 269 20.30 12.00 -27.87
N LEU A 270 20.30 10.78 -27.34
CA LEU A 270 21.41 9.83 -27.44
C LEU A 270 20.94 8.48 -28.00
N PRO A 271 21.77 7.78 -28.80
CA PRO A 271 21.50 6.41 -29.20
C PRO A 271 21.39 5.46 -28.00
N ALA A 272 20.53 4.44 -28.09
CA ALA A 272 20.20 3.54 -26.97
C ALA A 272 21.43 2.87 -26.33
N GLN A 273 22.40 2.45 -27.14
CA GLN A 273 23.62 1.77 -26.68
C GLN A 273 24.46 2.65 -25.75
N ILE A 274 24.55 3.94 -26.06
CA ILE A 274 25.31 4.90 -25.26
C ILE A 274 24.49 5.38 -24.08
N ALA A 275 23.18 5.58 -24.27
CA ALA A 275 22.26 5.99 -23.21
C ALA A 275 22.28 4.99 -22.03
N ASP A 276 22.23 3.69 -22.30
CA ASP A 276 22.26 2.66 -21.26
C ASP A 276 23.60 2.66 -20.50
N ARG A 277 24.74 2.70 -21.22
CA ARG A 277 26.08 2.79 -20.59
C ARG A 277 26.24 4.05 -19.73
N LEU A 278 25.75 5.18 -20.23
CA LEU A 278 25.82 6.45 -19.53
C LEU A 278 24.93 6.44 -18.28
N GLN A 279 23.74 5.83 -18.36
CA GLN A 279 22.85 5.66 -17.22
C GLN A 279 23.48 4.78 -16.13
N GLU A 280 24.20 3.73 -16.51
CA GLU A 280 24.96 2.90 -15.58
C GLU A 280 26.13 3.64 -14.93
N ASP A 281 26.90 4.42 -15.69
CA ASP A 281 27.99 5.22 -15.12
C ASP A 281 27.46 6.27 -14.12
N VAL A 282 26.36 6.96 -14.47
CA VAL A 282 25.69 7.89 -13.55
C VAL A 282 25.21 7.17 -12.29
N ARG A 283 24.62 5.97 -12.42
CA ARG A 283 24.21 5.15 -11.27
C ARG A 283 25.39 4.80 -10.38
N ASN A 284 26.49 4.33 -10.97
CA ASN A 284 27.70 3.93 -10.26
C ASN A 284 28.35 5.13 -9.53
N ARG A 285 28.35 6.33 -10.12
CA ARG A 285 28.81 7.56 -9.46
C ARG A 285 27.96 7.90 -8.24
N ILE A 286 26.64 7.73 -8.35
CA ILE A 286 25.71 7.92 -7.23
C ILE A 286 26.00 6.96 -6.08
N GLU A 287 26.26 5.69 -6.39
CA GLU A 287 26.63 4.70 -5.38
C GLU A 287 27.97 4.99 -4.71
N ARG A 288 28.99 5.39 -5.47
CA ARG A 288 30.30 5.79 -4.91
C ARG A 288 30.17 7.00 -3.97
N SER A 289 29.37 8.00 -4.35
CA SER A 289 29.13 9.16 -3.49
C SER A 289 28.42 8.80 -2.18
N LYS A 290 27.44 7.91 -2.24
CA LYS A 290 26.76 7.36 -1.04
C LYS A 290 27.76 6.67 -0.10
N GLN A 291 28.65 5.83 -0.64
CA GLN A 291 29.67 5.15 0.17
C GLN A 291 30.66 6.14 0.82
N GLN A 292 31.04 7.20 0.11
CA GLN A 292 31.90 8.25 0.65
C GLN A 292 31.24 9.04 1.79
N HIS A 293 29.93 9.28 1.72
CA HIS A 293 29.19 9.94 2.81
C HIS A 293 29.00 9.05 4.04
N HIS A 294 28.87 7.73 3.88
CA HIS A 294 28.77 6.81 5.02
C HIS A 294 30.09 6.55 5.76
N ARG A 295 31.26 6.84 5.15
CA ARG A 295 32.58 6.62 5.79
C ARG A 295 33.12 7.78 6.65
N ARG A 296 32.35 8.85 6.89
CA ARG A 296 32.78 9.94 7.79
C ARG A 296 31.93 10.01 9.08
N PRO A 297 32.24 9.22 10.12
CA PRO A 297 31.84 9.53 11.48
C PRO A 297 32.88 10.51 12.05
N GLY A 298 32.58 11.81 11.97
CA GLY A 298 33.34 12.83 12.71
C GLY A 298 33.90 13.97 11.84
N PHE A 299 33.59 15.18 12.31
CA PHE A 299 34.39 16.42 12.23
C PHE A 299 33.91 17.57 11.31
N ASP A 300 33.68 18.69 12.01
CA ASP A 300 33.55 20.12 11.68
C ASP A 300 32.46 20.68 10.75
N PRO A 301 31.43 21.40 11.30
CA PRO A 301 30.39 22.12 10.56
C PRO A 301 30.82 23.53 10.11
N GLY A 302 32.11 23.74 9.78
CA GLY A 302 32.71 25.06 9.60
C GLY A 302 33.18 25.43 8.20
N CYS A 303 32.86 24.67 7.15
CA CYS A 303 33.39 24.97 5.81
C CYS A 303 32.28 24.99 4.75
N ASN A 304 32.13 26.15 4.12
CA ASN A 304 31.19 26.51 3.06
C ASN A 304 31.47 25.69 1.77
N LYS A 305 31.09 24.41 1.76
CA LYS A 305 31.43 23.43 0.72
C LYS A 305 30.30 23.07 -0.24
N ASN A 306 29.13 23.71 -0.15
CA ASN A 306 28.00 23.41 -1.05
C ASN A 306 28.34 23.71 -2.52
N SER A 307 29.24 24.66 -2.78
CA SER A 307 29.68 25.02 -4.15
C SER A 307 30.76 24.09 -4.73
N GLN A 308 31.57 23.43 -3.90
CA GLN A 308 32.66 22.55 -4.37
C GLN A 308 32.19 21.11 -4.58
N ALA A 309 31.21 20.63 -3.81
CA ALA A 309 30.61 19.31 -4.03
C ALA A 309 29.87 19.27 -5.38
N LEU A 310 29.03 20.27 -5.69
CA LEU A 310 28.30 20.36 -6.96
C LEU A 310 29.23 20.46 -8.20
N ARG A 311 30.39 21.12 -8.07
CA ARG A 311 31.35 21.23 -9.18
C ARG A 311 32.02 19.91 -9.54
N ARG A 312 32.21 19.01 -8.57
CA ARG A 312 32.90 17.73 -8.78
C ARG A 312 32.02 16.67 -9.45
N TRP A 313 30.69 16.80 -9.36
CA TRP A 313 29.73 15.90 -10.01
C TRP A 313 29.53 16.15 -11.50
N ARG A 314 29.55 17.43 -11.89
CA ARG A 314 29.36 17.85 -13.29
C ARG A 314 30.62 17.70 -14.13
N GLN A 315 31.76 17.43 -13.50
CA GLN A 315 32.99 17.10 -14.20
C GLN A 315 33.05 15.58 -14.38
N PRO A 316 33.05 15.06 -15.64
CA PRO A 316 33.49 13.70 -15.85
C PRO A 316 34.87 13.54 -15.19
N ASP A 317 35.12 12.44 -14.46
CA ASP A 317 36.49 12.11 -14.06
C ASP A 317 37.35 12.18 -15.34
N HIS A 318 38.53 12.77 -15.27
CA HIS A 318 39.38 13.14 -16.41
C HIS A 318 39.70 12.00 -17.42
N GLY A 319 39.20 10.78 -17.21
CA GLY A 319 39.36 9.62 -18.09
C GLY A 319 38.08 8.98 -18.67
N THR A 320 36.87 9.50 -18.44
CA THR A 320 35.63 8.88 -19.01
C THR A 320 35.08 9.66 -20.19
N LEU A 321 35.78 9.64 -21.33
CA LEU A 321 35.15 10.00 -22.60
C LEU A 321 34.44 8.77 -23.17
N PHE A 322 33.16 8.91 -23.50
CA PHE A 322 32.42 7.87 -24.23
C PHE A 322 32.76 8.00 -25.71
N ILE A 323 33.85 7.37 -26.14
CA ILE A 323 34.28 7.32 -27.54
C ILE A 323 34.38 5.85 -27.97
N GLU A 324 33.80 5.53 -29.13
CA GLU A 324 33.81 4.19 -29.70
C GLU A 324 34.27 4.25 -31.18
N PRO A 325 35.28 3.46 -31.57
CA PRO A 325 35.66 3.32 -32.98
C PRO A 325 34.72 2.36 -33.69
N HIS A 326 34.28 2.73 -34.89
CA HIS A 326 33.45 1.93 -35.77
C HIS A 326 34.12 1.83 -37.13
N LYS A 327 34.22 0.60 -37.64
CA LYS A 327 34.72 0.32 -38.99
C LYS A 327 33.56 0.03 -39.93
N ASP A 328 33.81 0.21 -41.22
CA ASP A 328 32.85 -0.15 -42.28
C ASP A 328 31.47 0.49 -42.06
N VAL A 329 31.46 1.82 -41.92
CA VAL A 329 30.24 2.62 -41.86
C VAL A 329 30.04 3.41 -43.15
N THR A 330 28.80 3.80 -43.45
CA THR A 330 28.51 4.72 -44.56
C THR A 330 27.90 5.99 -44.04
N ILE A 331 28.43 7.11 -44.50
CA ILE A 331 28.09 8.46 -44.07
C ILE A 331 27.33 9.13 -45.22
N LEU A 332 26.23 9.80 -44.91
CA LEU A 332 25.40 10.54 -45.87
C LEU A 332 25.21 11.99 -45.40
N TYR A 333 25.54 12.92 -46.29
CA TYR A 333 25.23 14.34 -46.19
C TYR A 333 24.16 14.69 -47.22
N ALA A 334 23.12 15.40 -46.82
CA ALA A 334 22.04 15.84 -47.70
C ALA A 334 21.71 17.31 -47.43
N ASP A 335 21.93 18.19 -48.39
CA ASP A 335 21.80 19.64 -48.21
C ASP A 335 20.78 20.26 -49.17
N VAL A 336 20.04 21.27 -48.70
CA VAL A 336 18.98 21.91 -49.50
C VAL A 336 19.58 22.99 -50.39
N VAL A 337 19.34 22.87 -51.69
CA VAL A 337 19.84 23.81 -52.68
C VAL A 337 19.11 25.16 -52.55
N ASN A 338 19.88 26.25 -52.60
CA ASN A 338 19.38 27.64 -52.51
C ASN A 338 18.63 27.96 -51.20
N TYR A 339 18.93 27.27 -50.11
CA TYR A 339 18.31 27.54 -48.80
C TYR A 339 18.46 29.00 -48.34
N THR A 340 19.62 29.61 -48.55
CA THR A 340 19.86 31.02 -48.22
C THR A 340 18.84 31.96 -48.87
N HIS A 341 18.52 31.74 -50.15
CA HIS A 341 17.49 32.50 -50.85
C HIS A 341 16.08 32.26 -50.28
N LEU A 342 15.77 31.04 -49.85
CA LEU A 342 14.50 30.72 -49.18
C LEU A 342 14.37 31.45 -47.84
N THR A 343 15.46 31.57 -47.07
CA THR A 343 15.43 32.26 -45.78
C THR A 343 15.15 33.77 -45.89
N THR A 344 15.50 34.38 -47.02
CA THR A 344 15.25 35.81 -47.27
C THR A 344 13.87 36.09 -47.90
N THR A 345 13.25 35.09 -48.53
CA THR A 345 12.02 35.27 -49.33
C THR A 345 10.77 34.73 -48.66
N LEU A 346 10.89 33.73 -47.78
CA LEU A 346 9.77 33.13 -47.07
C LEU A 346 9.62 33.71 -45.66
N ASP A 347 8.37 33.77 -45.20
CA ASP A 347 8.08 34.01 -43.80
C ASP A 347 8.68 32.90 -42.92
N VAL A 348 9.22 33.29 -41.76
CA VAL A 348 9.94 32.39 -40.85
C VAL A 348 9.07 31.21 -40.45
N LYS A 349 7.76 31.42 -40.20
CA LYS A 349 6.84 30.35 -39.85
C LYS A 349 6.69 29.34 -40.99
N LYS A 350 6.48 29.81 -42.22
CA LYS A 350 6.34 28.94 -43.41
C LYS A 350 7.62 28.18 -43.72
N LEU A 351 8.78 28.81 -43.54
CA LEU A 351 10.07 28.17 -43.70
C LEU A 351 10.26 27.02 -42.69
N VAL A 352 9.99 27.29 -41.41
CA VAL A 352 10.10 26.27 -40.34
C VAL A 352 9.10 25.13 -40.55
N GLU A 353 7.86 25.42 -40.97
CA GLU A 353 6.87 24.39 -41.31
C GLU A 353 7.31 23.52 -42.48
N ALA A 354 7.92 24.10 -43.52
CA ALA A 354 8.41 23.36 -44.69
C ALA A 354 9.62 22.48 -44.34
N LEU A 355 10.59 23.01 -43.59
CA LEU A 355 11.73 22.24 -43.08
C LEU A 355 11.29 21.11 -42.14
N HIS A 356 10.33 21.39 -41.25
CA HIS A 356 9.80 20.38 -40.34
C HIS A 356 9.11 19.24 -41.11
N ASP A 357 8.24 19.53 -42.07
CA ASP A 357 7.59 18.51 -42.93
C ASP A 357 8.63 17.66 -43.68
N LEU A 358 9.68 18.30 -44.21
CA LEU A 358 10.77 17.62 -44.92
C LEU A 358 11.59 16.71 -43.98
N PHE A 359 12.06 17.22 -42.85
CA PHE A 359 12.88 16.45 -41.91
C PHE A 359 12.11 15.35 -41.21
N VAL A 360 10.81 15.51 -40.95
CA VAL A 360 9.96 14.43 -40.44
C VAL A 360 9.90 13.27 -41.44
N ARG A 361 9.77 13.55 -42.75
CA ARG A 361 9.80 12.50 -43.79
C ARG A 361 11.15 11.80 -43.86
N PHE A 362 12.24 12.55 -43.73
CA PHE A 362 13.59 11.99 -43.70
C PHE A 362 13.84 11.12 -42.47
N ASP A 363 13.33 11.50 -41.29
CA ASP A 363 13.38 10.70 -40.07
C ASP A 363 12.59 9.39 -40.22
N ILE A 364 11.45 9.42 -40.92
CA ILE A 364 10.68 8.20 -41.23
C ILE A 364 11.45 7.29 -42.20
N ALA A 365 12.05 7.87 -43.24
CA ALA A 365 12.83 7.13 -44.22
C ALA A 365 14.12 6.55 -43.62
N SER A 366 14.80 7.28 -42.74
CA SER A 366 16.03 6.80 -42.10
C SER A 366 15.75 5.61 -41.17
N GLU A 367 14.64 5.60 -40.45
CA GLU A 367 14.17 4.44 -39.68
C GLU A 367 13.84 3.24 -40.58
N GLU A 368 13.19 3.45 -41.74
CA GLU A 368 12.89 2.38 -42.73
C GLU A 368 14.17 1.68 -43.19
N TYR A 369 15.21 2.46 -43.52
CA TYR A 369 16.48 1.95 -44.02
C TYR A 369 17.52 1.65 -42.92
N ASN A 370 17.17 1.74 -41.63
CA ASN A 370 18.09 1.52 -40.50
C ASN A 370 19.36 2.40 -40.56
N VAL A 371 19.17 3.68 -40.88
CA VAL A 371 20.23 4.68 -40.92
C VAL A 371 20.05 5.63 -39.75
N LEU A 372 21.07 5.80 -38.92
CA LEU A 372 21.00 6.63 -37.74
C LEU A 372 21.22 8.11 -38.09
N ARG A 373 20.26 8.97 -37.78
CA ARG A 373 20.46 10.42 -37.85
C ARG A 373 21.40 10.89 -36.75
N ILE A 374 22.40 11.70 -37.10
CA ILE A 374 23.33 12.30 -36.12
C ILE A 374 22.82 13.67 -35.67
N LYS A 375 22.70 14.62 -36.59
CA LYS A 375 22.25 16.00 -36.31
C LYS A 375 21.80 16.72 -37.57
N PHE A 376 21.10 17.83 -37.38
CA PHE A 376 20.89 18.84 -38.42
C PHE A 376 22.01 19.88 -38.35
N LEU A 377 22.53 20.28 -39.50
CA LEU A 377 23.49 21.37 -39.64
C LEU A 377 22.83 22.48 -40.47
N GLY A 378 21.95 23.27 -39.82
CA GLY A 378 21.10 24.22 -40.54
C GLY A 378 20.08 23.48 -41.40
N ASP A 379 20.23 23.58 -42.72
CA ASP A 379 19.46 22.92 -43.78
C ASP A 379 19.99 21.54 -44.18
N CYS A 380 21.21 21.20 -43.73
CA CYS A 380 21.81 19.92 -44.02
C CYS A 380 21.34 18.82 -43.04
N TYR A 381 20.88 17.71 -43.61
CA TYR A 381 20.55 16.45 -42.93
C TYR A 381 21.74 15.50 -42.99
N TYR A 382 22.23 15.07 -41.82
CA TYR A 382 23.44 14.26 -41.68
C TYR A 382 23.17 12.95 -40.93
N CYS A 383 23.47 11.81 -41.57
CA CYS A 383 23.19 10.48 -41.03
C CYS A 383 24.25 9.44 -41.39
N VAL A 384 24.24 8.31 -40.67
CA VAL A 384 25.25 7.26 -40.75
C VAL A 384 24.60 5.88 -40.66
N ALA A 385 24.93 4.97 -41.57
CA ALA A 385 24.56 3.56 -41.52
C ALA A 385 25.70 2.71 -40.94
N GLY A 386 25.33 1.63 -40.24
CA GLY A 386 26.29 0.70 -39.62
C GLY A 386 26.79 1.11 -38.23
N LEU A 387 26.36 2.27 -37.71
CA LEU A 387 26.84 2.81 -36.43
C LEU A 387 26.19 2.15 -35.21
N ALA A 388 24.86 2.09 -35.20
CA ALA A 388 24.09 1.52 -34.09
C ALA A 388 24.11 -0.01 -34.07
N SER A 389 24.26 -0.65 -35.21
CA SER A 389 24.50 -2.10 -35.30
C SER A 389 25.33 -2.33 -36.55
N PRO A 390 26.41 -3.14 -36.47
CA PRO A 390 27.16 -3.53 -37.65
C PRO A 390 26.20 -4.13 -38.67
N ASN A 391 26.21 -3.59 -39.89
CA ASN A 391 25.33 -4.00 -40.97
C ASN A 391 26.19 -4.15 -42.23
N GLU A 392 26.20 -5.32 -42.85
CA GLU A 392 26.99 -5.57 -44.07
C GLU A 392 26.45 -4.77 -45.27
N ASP A 393 25.15 -4.51 -45.32
CA ASP A 393 24.49 -3.71 -46.36
C ASP A 393 24.45 -2.20 -46.05
N HIS A 394 25.31 -1.71 -45.16
CA HIS A 394 25.30 -0.30 -44.71
C HIS A 394 25.37 0.71 -45.88
N ALA A 395 26.17 0.42 -46.90
CA ALA A 395 26.29 1.27 -48.09
C ALA A 395 25.00 1.32 -48.91
N LYS A 396 24.35 0.17 -49.12
CA LYS A 396 23.08 0.05 -49.86
C LYS A 396 21.97 0.81 -49.14
N CYS A 397 21.85 0.62 -47.82
CA CYS A 397 20.87 1.32 -46.99
C CYS A 397 20.98 2.86 -47.10
N CYS A 398 22.19 3.41 -47.06
CA CYS A 398 22.42 4.84 -47.23
C CYS A 398 22.07 5.35 -48.64
N VAL A 399 22.45 4.62 -49.68
CA VAL A 399 22.16 5.03 -51.07
C VAL A 399 20.65 4.99 -51.35
N ASP A 400 19.96 3.95 -50.89
CA ASP A 400 18.50 3.84 -51.01
C ASP A 400 17.76 4.93 -50.22
N LEU A 401 18.26 5.27 -49.02
CA LEU A 401 17.77 6.41 -48.27
C LEU A 401 17.94 7.71 -49.07
N GLY A 402 19.11 7.94 -49.67
CA GLY A 402 19.34 9.13 -50.51
C GLY A 402 18.40 9.21 -51.71
N LEU A 403 18.15 8.09 -52.40
CA LEU A 403 17.17 8.02 -53.48
C LEU A 403 15.74 8.31 -52.98
N ARG A 404 15.39 7.83 -51.78
CA ARG A 404 14.10 8.13 -51.16
C ARG A 404 13.96 9.60 -50.77
N MET A 405 15.01 10.22 -50.23
CA MET A 405 15.04 11.65 -49.89
C MET A 405 14.81 12.54 -51.13
N ILE A 406 15.40 12.19 -52.28
CA ILE A 406 15.17 12.89 -53.56
C ILE A 406 13.70 12.78 -54.00
N LYS A 407 13.04 11.65 -53.73
CA LYS A 407 11.60 11.51 -54.00
C LYS A 407 10.77 12.35 -53.03
N ASP A 408 11.07 12.27 -51.74
CA ASP A 408 10.30 12.98 -50.70
C ASP A 408 10.40 14.51 -50.86
N ILE A 409 11.55 15.06 -51.26
CA ILE A 409 11.68 16.50 -51.52
C ILE A 409 10.88 16.94 -52.76
N ARG A 410 10.77 16.10 -53.81
CA ARG A 410 9.91 16.38 -54.97
C ARG A 410 8.45 16.43 -54.55
N ASP A 411 8.00 15.50 -53.71
CA ASP A 411 6.64 15.51 -53.17
C ASP A 411 6.36 16.78 -52.34
N VAL A 412 7.32 17.24 -51.53
CA VAL A 412 7.20 18.49 -50.76
C VAL A 412 7.21 19.71 -51.67
N ARG A 413 8.07 19.73 -52.70
CA ARG A 413 8.14 20.76 -53.74
C ARG A 413 6.78 20.98 -54.39
N GLU A 414 6.13 19.90 -54.82
CA GLU A 414 4.81 19.94 -55.45
C GLU A 414 3.72 20.36 -54.47
N LYS A 415 3.68 19.77 -53.26
CA LYS A 415 2.64 20.03 -52.26
C LYS A 415 2.66 21.44 -51.69
N ARG A 416 3.85 22.02 -51.50
CA ARG A 416 4.04 23.36 -50.90
C ARG A 416 4.26 24.45 -51.94
N HIS A 417 4.35 24.11 -53.22
CA HIS A 417 4.66 25.03 -54.33
C HIS A 417 5.95 25.84 -54.11
N LEU A 418 6.98 25.18 -53.55
CA LEU A 418 8.30 25.78 -53.32
C LEU A 418 9.28 25.22 -54.32
N ASN A 419 10.19 26.02 -54.88
CA ASN A 419 11.22 25.51 -55.80
C ASN A 419 12.47 25.03 -55.02
N ILE A 420 12.40 23.85 -54.41
CA ILE A 420 13.44 23.29 -53.53
C ILE A 420 14.04 22.00 -54.09
N ASP A 421 15.36 21.87 -54.11
CA ASP A 421 16.08 20.64 -54.49
C ASP A 421 17.13 20.28 -53.44
N MET A 422 17.81 19.14 -53.61
CA MET A 422 18.77 18.62 -52.66
C MET A 422 20.01 18.06 -53.37
N ARG A 423 21.18 18.27 -52.76
CA ARG A 423 22.42 17.55 -53.10
C ARG A 423 22.67 16.50 -52.03
N ILE A 424 23.11 15.31 -52.43
CA ILE A 424 23.38 14.21 -51.51
C ILE A 424 24.76 13.62 -51.80
N GLY A 425 25.62 13.56 -50.79
CA GLY A 425 26.96 12.95 -50.83
C GLY A 425 27.05 11.74 -49.90
N VAL A 426 27.63 10.64 -50.39
CA VAL A 426 27.73 9.37 -49.65
C VAL A 426 29.14 8.77 -49.75
N HIS A 427 29.76 8.52 -48.61
CA HIS A 427 31.09 7.89 -48.52
C HIS A 427 31.09 6.78 -47.47
N SER A 428 31.87 5.72 -47.71
CA SER A 428 32.03 4.60 -46.77
C SER A 428 33.45 4.58 -46.24
N GLY A 429 33.62 4.40 -44.94
CA GLY A 429 34.91 4.47 -44.26
C GLY A 429 34.78 4.16 -42.77
N ASP A 430 35.75 4.63 -41.98
CA ASP A 430 35.85 4.37 -40.55
C ASP A 430 35.55 5.65 -39.75
N VAL A 431 34.87 5.54 -38.61
CA VAL A 431 34.51 6.70 -37.78
C VAL A 431 34.74 6.47 -36.29
N LEU A 432 35.03 7.55 -35.57
CA LEU A 432 34.97 7.59 -34.12
C LEU A 432 33.65 8.23 -33.73
N SER A 433 32.81 7.52 -32.97
CA SER A 433 31.59 8.07 -32.39
C SER A 433 31.81 8.44 -30.93
N GLY A 434 31.04 9.40 -30.41
CA GLY A 434 31.09 9.68 -28.99
C GLY A 434 30.19 10.81 -28.53
N VAL A 435 30.14 11.00 -27.20
CA VAL A 435 29.34 12.05 -26.56
C VAL A 435 30.23 13.12 -25.96
N ILE A 436 29.97 14.37 -26.31
CA ILE A 436 30.68 15.55 -25.80
C ILE A 436 29.73 16.42 -24.97
N GLY A 437 30.30 17.09 -23.98
CA GLY A 437 29.63 18.10 -23.17
C GLY A 437 29.30 17.61 -21.76
N ALA A 438 29.17 18.55 -20.83
CA ALA A 438 28.81 18.27 -19.44
C ALA A 438 27.38 18.71 -19.09
N ALA A 439 26.85 19.73 -19.77
CA ALA A 439 25.52 20.28 -19.53
C ALA A 439 24.56 20.05 -20.71
N LYS A 440 25.06 20.11 -21.94
CA LYS A 440 24.34 19.74 -23.16
C LYS A 440 25.12 18.62 -23.81
N TRP A 441 24.63 17.40 -23.66
CA TRP A 441 25.23 16.25 -24.33
C TRP A 441 24.93 16.31 -25.82
N GLN A 442 25.97 16.13 -26.61
CA GLN A 442 25.87 16.04 -28.05
C GLN A 442 26.59 14.77 -28.48
N PHE A 443 25.83 13.86 -29.08
CA PHE A 443 26.38 12.72 -29.80
C PHE A 443 26.82 13.17 -31.19
N ASP A 444 28.03 12.82 -31.59
CA ASP A 444 28.57 13.17 -32.90
C ASP A 444 29.61 12.13 -33.35
N ILE A 445 30.03 12.23 -34.61
CA ILE A 445 31.07 11.38 -35.18
C ILE A 445 32.21 12.21 -35.78
N TRP A 446 33.43 11.68 -35.71
CA TRP A 446 34.65 12.31 -36.23
C TRP A 446 35.45 11.33 -37.06
N SER A 447 35.84 11.76 -38.26
CA SER A 447 36.80 11.07 -39.12
C SER A 447 37.22 11.98 -40.26
N LYS A 448 38.32 11.62 -40.94
CA LYS A 448 38.63 12.16 -42.28
C LYS A 448 37.54 11.78 -43.29
N ASP A 449 36.91 10.62 -43.11
CA ASP A 449 35.90 10.08 -44.03
C ASP A 449 34.59 10.89 -43.96
N VAL A 450 34.32 11.53 -42.82
CA VAL A 450 33.23 12.49 -42.65
C VAL A 450 33.45 13.74 -43.52
N ASP A 451 34.67 14.26 -43.56
CA ASP A 451 35.00 15.43 -44.40
C ASP A 451 34.93 15.06 -45.89
N ILE A 452 35.36 13.86 -46.27
CA ILE A 452 35.19 13.35 -47.65
C ILE A 452 33.70 13.32 -48.04
N ALA A 453 32.83 12.77 -47.19
CA ALA A 453 31.39 12.75 -47.44
C ALA A 453 30.78 14.15 -47.60
N ASN A 454 31.21 15.10 -46.77
CA ASN A 454 30.81 16.50 -46.83
C ASN A 454 31.24 17.16 -48.15
N ARG A 455 32.47 16.88 -48.63
CA ARG A 455 32.96 17.39 -49.93
C ARG A 455 32.19 16.79 -51.11
N LEU A 456 31.78 15.53 -51.02
CA LEU A 456 30.94 14.88 -52.04
C LEU A 456 29.56 15.53 -52.13
N GLU A 457 28.95 15.94 -51.02
CA GLU A 457 27.70 16.70 -51.05
C GLU A 457 27.93 18.06 -51.71
N ALA A 458 28.92 18.83 -51.23
CA ALA A 458 29.17 20.19 -51.69
C ALA A 458 29.51 20.27 -53.19
N THR A 459 30.19 19.25 -53.72
CA THR A 459 30.53 19.13 -55.15
C THR A 459 29.47 18.37 -55.97
N GLY A 460 28.41 17.91 -55.32
CA GLY A 460 27.36 17.08 -55.89
C GLY A 460 26.44 17.78 -56.89
N ALA A 461 25.85 16.99 -57.77
CA ALA A 461 24.81 17.44 -58.69
C ALA A 461 23.44 17.45 -58.00
N THR A 462 22.63 18.47 -58.29
CA THR A 462 21.28 18.62 -57.73
C THR A 462 20.37 17.46 -58.15
N GLY A 463 19.62 16.89 -57.21
CA GLY A 463 18.68 15.80 -57.47
C GLY A 463 19.32 14.45 -57.79
N ARG A 464 20.62 14.27 -57.47
CA ARG A 464 21.38 13.03 -57.65
C ARG A 464 22.08 12.63 -56.34
N VAL A 465 22.33 11.34 -56.17
CA VAL A 465 23.16 10.80 -55.07
C VAL A 465 24.59 10.65 -55.59
N HIS A 466 25.52 11.38 -54.98
CA HIS A 466 26.95 11.36 -55.32
C HIS A 466 27.69 10.41 -54.37
N VAL A 467 28.34 9.39 -54.93
CA VAL A 467 29.02 8.36 -54.16
C VAL A 467 30.52 8.34 -54.44
N SER A 468 31.31 7.96 -53.44
CA SER A 468 32.73 7.64 -53.62
C SER A 468 32.95 6.28 -54.30
N GLN A 469 34.15 6.06 -54.85
CA GLN A 469 34.59 4.77 -55.37
C GLN A 469 34.51 3.64 -54.34
N GLN A 470 34.77 3.94 -53.06
CA GLN A 470 34.72 2.98 -51.98
C GLN A 470 33.28 2.53 -51.72
N THR A 471 32.34 3.48 -51.63
CA THR A 471 30.91 3.17 -51.54
C THR A 471 30.46 2.35 -52.75
N LEU A 472 30.87 2.72 -53.97
CA LEU A 472 30.45 2.04 -55.19
C LEU A 472 30.85 0.54 -55.21
N ARG A 473 32.01 0.20 -54.63
CA ARG A 473 32.46 -1.20 -54.51
C ARG A 473 31.55 -2.04 -53.61
N LEU A 474 30.87 -1.42 -52.64
CA LEU A 474 29.96 -2.07 -51.68
C LEU A 474 28.52 -2.18 -52.21
N LEU A 475 28.23 -1.67 -53.41
CA LEU A 475 26.89 -1.68 -54.01
C LEU A 475 26.66 -2.85 -54.98
N ASP A 476 27.59 -3.81 -55.07
CA ASP A 476 27.52 -5.06 -55.85
C ASP A 476 27.04 -4.93 -57.31
N GLY A 477 27.18 -3.75 -57.93
CA GLY A 477 26.77 -3.51 -59.31
C GLY A 477 25.25 -3.42 -59.53
N GLU A 478 24.46 -3.26 -58.48
CA GLU A 478 22.98 -3.20 -58.53
C GLU A 478 22.43 -1.83 -59.01
N TYR A 479 23.29 -0.82 -59.14
CA TYR A 479 22.88 0.55 -59.45
C TYR A 479 23.47 1.00 -60.79
N PHE A 480 22.68 1.78 -61.55
CA PHE A 480 23.23 2.52 -62.69
C PHE A 480 23.97 3.76 -62.18
N TYR A 481 25.18 3.97 -62.66
CA TYR A 481 26.03 5.10 -62.27
C TYR A 481 26.66 5.81 -63.48
N GLU A 482 27.04 7.05 -63.29
CA GLU A 482 27.81 7.89 -64.19
C GLU A 482 29.06 8.41 -63.49
N ASP A 483 30.03 8.93 -64.25
CA ASP A 483 31.18 9.60 -63.66
C ASP A 483 30.76 10.85 -62.87
N GLY A 484 31.49 11.13 -61.78
CA GLY A 484 31.26 12.27 -60.92
C GLY A 484 31.48 13.63 -61.60
N THR A 485 31.02 14.69 -60.93
CA THR A 485 31.07 16.08 -61.41
C THR A 485 32.51 16.57 -61.62
N GLU A 486 32.70 17.52 -62.54
CA GLU A 486 34.00 18.18 -62.77
C GLU A 486 34.50 18.88 -61.50
N LYS A 487 33.59 19.52 -60.75
CA LYS A 487 33.89 20.16 -59.45
C LYS A 487 34.48 19.20 -58.44
N ALA A 488 34.03 17.94 -58.41
CA ALA A 488 34.59 16.94 -57.51
C ALA A 488 35.98 16.47 -57.94
N ARG A 489 36.29 16.51 -59.24
CA ARG A 489 37.63 16.17 -59.74
C ARG A 489 38.66 17.24 -59.39
N GLU A 490 38.24 18.49 -59.27
CA GLU A 490 39.09 19.65 -58.95
C GLU A 490 39.17 19.95 -57.45
N ASP A 491 38.36 19.29 -56.60
CA ASP A 491 38.36 19.55 -55.16
C ASP A 491 39.68 19.09 -54.50
N PRO A 492 40.35 19.97 -53.73
CA PRO A 492 41.67 19.68 -53.17
C PRO A 492 41.66 18.56 -52.13
N VAL A 493 40.54 18.36 -51.41
CA VAL A 493 40.44 17.31 -50.37
C VAL A 493 40.23 15.94 -51.03
N LEU A 494 39.38 15.87 -52.06
CA LEU A 494 39.15 14.64 -52.81
C LEU A 494 40.39 14.20 -53.59
N GLN A 495 41.12 15.15 -54.21
CA GLN A 495 42.40 14.87 -54.87
C GLN A 495 43.48 14.40 -53.89
N LYS A 496 43.60 15.08 -52.73
CA LYS A 496 44.58 14.72 -51.70
C LYS A 496 44.43 13.27 -51.21
N HIS A 497 43.22 12.75 -51.20
CA HIS A 497 42.91 11.39 -50.75
C HIS A 497 42.67 10.40 -51.92
N ASP A 498 42.97 10.80 -53.17
CA ASP A 498 42.78 9.99 -54.40
C ASP A 498 41.37 9.38 -54.53
N ILE A 499 40.34 10.17 -54.20
CA ILE A 499 38.95 9.71 -54.20
C ILE A 499 38.33 9.92 -55.59
N ARG A 500 38.12 8.82 -56.32
CA ARG A 500 37.25 8.83 -57.52
C ARG A 500 35.78 8.83 -57.12
N THR A 501 34.94 9.50 -57.90
CA THR A 501 33.54 9.76 -57.52
C THR A 501 32.56 9.48 -58.67
N PHE A 502 31.32 9.16 -58.33
CA PHE A 502 30.28 8.69 -59.26
C PHE A 502 28.89 9.24 -58.89
N LEU A 503 28.00 9.39 -59.86
CA LEU A 503 26.61 9.78 -59.65
C LEU A 503 25.66 8.60 -59.87
N ILE A 504 24.80 8.30 -58.90
CA ILE A 504 23.80 7.22 -59.00
C ILE A 504 22.55 7.72 -59.74
N LYS A 505 22.10 6.95 -60.74
CA LYS A 505 20.90 7.24 -61.55
C LYS A 505 19.63 6.57 -61.01
N SER A 506 19.64 5.24 -60.95
CA SER A 506 18.48 4.42 -60.56
C SER A 506 18.91 2.98 -60.23
N LEU A 507 18.03 2.27 -59.52
CA LEU A 507 18.20 0.88 -59.12
C LEU A 507 17.94 -0.08 -60.29
N ARG A 508 18.75 -1.15 -60.46
CA ARG A 508 18.54 -2.20 -61.48
C ARG A 508 17.48 -3.23 -61.07
N ALA A 509 17.37 -3.54 -59.77
CA ALA A 509 16.35 -4.43 -59.22
C ALA A 509 16.05 -4.07 -57.74
N PRO A 510 14.79 -4.11 -57.28
CA PRO A 510 14.43 -3.81 -55.89
C PRO A 510 14.94 -4.89 -54.93
N MET A 511 15.59 -4.45 -53.84
CA MET A 511 16.07 -5.29 -52.74
C MET A 511 14.92 -6.03 -52.04
N HIS A 512 15.08 -7.33 -51.79
CA HIS A 512 14.17 -8.14 -50.98
C HIS A 512 14.80 -8.46 -49.63
N ASP A 513 14.69 -7.54 -48.66
CA ASP A 513 15.08 -7.80 -47.27
C ASP A 513 13.86 -8.20 -46.43
N PRO A 514 13.80 -9.43 -45.89
CA PRO A 514 12.70 -9.86 -45.04
C PRO A 514 12.55 -9.03 -43.74
N ARG A 515 13.62 -8.37 -43.26
CA ARG A 515 13.57 -7.49 -42.07
C ARG A 515 13.03 -6.10 -42.38
N ARG A 516 12.97 -5.70 -43.65
CA ARG A 516 12.41 -4.41 -44.11
C ARG A 516 10.93 -4.27 -43.76
N VAL A 517 10.14 -5.34 -43.90
CA VAL A 517 8.70 -5.33 -43.58
C VAL A 517 8.45 -4.97 -42.12
N GLN A 518 9.31 -5.41 -41.20
CA GLN A 518 9.19 -5.09 -39.78
C GLN A 518 9.58 -3.63 -39.49
N ARG A 519 10.60 -3.11 -40.17
CA ARG A 519 11.02 -1.70 -40.07
C ARG A 519 10.01 -0.76 -40.70
N GLU A 520 9.40 -1.12 -41.82
CA GLU A 520 8.28 -0.40 -42.42
C GLU A 520 7.08 -0.29 -41.45
N ARG A 521 6.80 -1.34 -40.65
CA ARG A 521 5.79 -1.27 -39.59
C ARG A 521 6.19 -0.29 -38.48
N GLN A 522 7.46 -0.21 -38.10
CA GLN A 522 7.96 0.78 -37.12
C GLN A 522 7.88 2.21 -37.68
N ALA A 523 8.34 2.44 -38.92
CA ALA A 523 8.26 3.72 -39.61
C ALA A 523 6.80 4.20 -39.76
N LYS A 524 5.86 3.28 -40.05
CA LYS A 524 4.42 3.59 -40.05
C LYS A 524 3.91 4.05 -38.68
N LYS A 525 4.31 3.38 -37.59
CA LYS A 525 3.97 3.82 -36.22
C LYS A 525 4.53 5.20 -35.90
N LEU A 526 5.77 5.50 -36.32
CA LEU A 526 6.40 6.82 -36.16
C LEU A 526 5.61 7.90 -36.90
N SER A 527 5.20 7.61 -38.14
CA SER A 527 4.36 8.48 -38.97
C SER A 527 2.98 8.74 -38.35
N GLU A 528 2.35 7.71 -37.76
CA GLU A 528 1.08 7.84 -37.05
C GLU A 528 1.22 8.65 -35.75
N ALA A 529 2.29 8.44 -34.98
CA ALA A 529 2.57 9.19 -33.76
C ALA A 529 2.81 10.69 -34.03
N SER A 530 3.51 11.03 -35.12
CA SER A 530 3.76 12.43 -35.52
C SER A 530 2.50 13.20 -35.89
N LYS A 531 1.39 12.52 -36.23
CA LYS A 531 0.09 13.18 -36.50
C LYS A 531 -0.64 13.59 -35.23
N SER A 532 -0.25 13.05 -34.07
CA SER A 532 -0.81 13.41 -32.77
C SER A 532 0.04 14.49 -32.11
N ASN A 533 -0.56 15.64 -31.75
CA ASN A 533 0.13 16.72 -31.06
C ASN A 533 0.54 16.27 -29.64
N PHE A 534 1.78 15.78 -29.52
CA PHE A 534 2.39 15.23 -28.29
C PHE A 534 2.32 16.17 -27.07
N MET A 535 2.25 17.49 -27.28
CA MET A 535 2.42 18.48 -26.20
C MET A 535 1.15 19.12 -25.63
N TYR A 536 -0.01 19.07 -26.30
CA TYR A 536 -1.12 19.99 -25.97
C TYR A 536 -2.34 19.36 -25.26
N ASN A 537 -2.56 18.05 -25.37
CA ASN A 537 -3.69 17.35 -24.73
C ASN A 537 -3.27 16.32 -23.66
N SER A 538 -1.98 16.18 -23.39
CA SER A 538 -1.42 15.01 -22.70
C SER A 538 -1.71 14.99 -21.20
N THR A 539 -1.67 16.09 -20.45
CA THR A 539 -1.63 16.03 -18.98
C THR A 539 -2.91 15.46 -18.34
N LEU A 540 -4.10 15.88 -18.79
CA LEU A 540 -5.38 15.37 -18.26
C LEU A 540 -5.67 13.95 -18.76
N GLN A 541 -5.41 13.65 -20.03
CA GLN A 541 -5.55 12.29 -20.57
C GLN A 541 -4.57 11.32 -19.91
N GLN A 542 -3.34 11.76 -19.67
CA GLN A 542 -2.29 11.01 -18.97
C GLN A 542 -2.66 10.76 -17.51
N TYR A 543 -3.19 11.76 -16.81
CA TYR A 543 -3.70 11.57 -15.44
C TYR A 543 -4.84 10.54 -15.41
N ASN A 544 -5.80 10.66 -16.32
CA ASN A 544 -6.90 9.69 -16.42
C ASN A 544 -6.42 8.29 -16.80
N GLN A 545 -5.39 8.18 -17.64
CA GLN A 545 -4.76 6.91 -18.00
C GLN A 545 -4.07 6.27 -16.79
N VAL A 546 -3.27 7.04 -16.03
CA VAL A 546 -2.64 6.56 -14.80
C VAL A 546 -3.70 6.15 -13.78
N ARG A 547 -4.77 6.92 -13.62
CA ARG A 547 -5.89 6.58 -12.72
C ARG A 547 -6.57 5.26 -13.13
N ASN A 548 -6.85 5.07 -14.42
CA ASN A 548 -7.48 3.85 -14.93
C ASN A 548 -6.54 2.64 -14.81
N GLN A 549 -5.26 2.83 -15.09
CA GLN A 549 -4.25 1.80 -14.92
C GLN A 549 -4.07 1.45 -13.44
N ALA A 550 -4.10 2.43 -12.53
CA ALA A 550 -4.07 2.21 -11.10
C ALA A 550 -5.26 1.39 -10.64
N LYS A 551 -6.47 1.66 -11.18
CA LYS A 551 -7.66 0.83 -10.89
C LYS A 551 -7.45 -0.63 -11.32
N LEU A 552 -6.90 -0.86 -12.52
CA LEU A 552 -6.63 -2.21 -13.02
C LEU A 552 -5.51 -2.94 -12.25
N GLU A 553 -4.42 -2.26 -11.93
CA GLU A 553 -3.33 -2.83 -11.15
C GLU A 553 -3.75 -3.10 -9.70
N MET A 554 -4.58 -2.23 -9.14
CA MET A 554 -5.15 -2.41 -7.81
C MET A 554 -6.03 -3.68 -7.72
N CYS A 555 -6.77 -4.03 -8.79
CA CYS A 555 -7.47 -5.32 -8.86
C CYS A 555 -6.52 -6.53 -8.84
N ARG A 556 -5.32 -6.43 -9.45
CA ARG A 556 -4.31 -7.50 -9.41
C ARG A 556 -3.63 -7.59 -8.03
N GLU A 557 -3.37 -6.45 -7.41
CA GLU A 557 -2.78 -6.38 -6.07
C GLU A 557 -3.72 -6.91 -4.98
N LEU A 558 -5.04 -6.93 -5.23
CA LEU A 558 -6.04 -7.51 -4.34
C LEU A 558 -5.79 -8.99 -4.04
N ASP A 559 -5.25 -9.73 -5.02
CA ASP A 559 -4.94 -11.16 -4.88
C ASP A 559 -3.73 -11.41 -3.99
N LYS A 560 -2.85 -10.41 -3.84
CA LYS A 560 -1.64 -10.47 -3.02
C LYS A 560 -1.86 -10.02 -1.57
N MET A 561 -3.04 -9.48 -1.25
CA MET A 561 -3.37 -9.07 0.11
C MET A 561 -3.49 -10.29 1.04
N PRO A 562 -2.96 -10.21 2.27
CA PRO A 562 -2.91 -11.36 3.16
C PRO A 562 -4.29 -11.83 3.58
N ILE A 563 -4.51 -13.13 3.42
CA ILE A 563 -5.66 -13.83 3.99
C ILE A 563 -5.13 -14.66 5.16
N GLY A 564 -5.85 -14.66 6.29
CA GLY A 564 -5.42 -15.28 7.56
C GLY A 564 -4.76 -16.67 7.41
N ARG A 565 -3.86 -16.99 8.34
CA ARG A 565 -2.94 -18.15 8.26
C ARG A 565 -3.65 -19.52 8.24
N ILE A 566 -4.81 -19.63 8.87
CA ILE A 566 -5.60 -20.87 8.95
C ILE A 566 -6.59 -20.87 7.79
N GLN A 567 -6.38 -21.74 6.80
CA GLN A 567 -7.27 -21.91 5.65
C GLN A 567 -7.61 -23.38 5.45
N ILE A 568 -8.76 -23.79 5.99
CA ILE A 568 -9.29 -25.16 5.80
C ILE A 568 -9.49 -25.46 4.30
N THR A 569 -9.75 -24.43 3.49
CA THR A 569 -9.91 -24.53 2.03
C THR A 569 -8.64 -24.97 1.30
N LYS A 570 -7.44 -24.63 1.78
CA LYS A 570 -6.16 -25.10 1.20
C LYS A 570 -5.87 -26.56 1.58
N ILE A 571 -6.37 -27.05 2.71
CA ILE A 571 -6.25 -28.46 3.11
C ILE A 571 -7.01 -29.38 2.12
N CYS A 572 -8.16 -28.92 1.62
CA CYS A 572 -8.93 -29.66 0.59
C CYS A 572 -8.42 -29.46 -0.85
N ARG A 573 -7.57 -28.46 -1.12
CA ARG A 573 -7.08 -28.14 -2.47
C ARG A 573 -5.62 -28.54 -2.60
N ARG A 574 -5.37 -29.80 -2.95
CA ARG A 574 -4.03 -30.36 -3.19
C ARG A 574 -3.47 -29.88 -4.54
N SER A 575 -3.13 -28.60 -4.65
CA SER A 575 -2.35 -28.10 -5.79
C SER A 575 -0.87 -28.38 -5.53
N THR A 576 -0.20 -29.08 -6.45
CA THR A 576 1.21 -29.47 -6.31
C THR A 576 2.20 -28.40 -6.76
N ASN A 577 1.74 -27.36 -7.47
CA ASN A 577 2.59 -26.29 -7.98
C ASN A 577 2.12 -24.95 -7.42
N LEU A 578 2.95 -24.33 -6.57
CA LEU A 578 2.77 -22.95 -6.14
C LEU A 578 3.24 -22.01 -7.25
N THR A 579 2.44 -20.98 -7.52
CA THR A 579 2.82 -19.84 -8.36
C THR A 579 3.92 -19.01 -7.69
N GLN A 580 4.68 -18.23 -8.47
CA GLN A 580 5.77 -17.38 -7.94
C GLN A 580 5.28 -16.43 -6.83
N ASP A 581 4.08 -15.86 -7.00
CA ASP A 581 3.44 -14.99 -6.02
C ASP A 581 3.09 -15.75 -4.71
N GLU A 582 2.66 -17.01 -4.80
CA GLU A 582 2.40 -17.86 -3.63
C GLU A 582 3.69 -18.28 -2.91
N ILE A 583 4.79 -18.47 -3.65
CA ILE A 583 6.11 -18.75 -3.06
C ILE A 583 6.60 -17.53 -2.27
N GLU A 584 6.50 -16.33 -2.85
CA GLU A 584 6.85 -15.08 -2.17
C GLU A 584 6.00 -14.90 -0.90
N GLU A 585 4.68 -15.10 -0.99
CA GLU A 585 3.75 -15.11 0.16
C GLU A 585 4.18 -16.12 1.25
N GLU A 586 4.59 -17.34 0.88
CA GLU A 586 5.07 -18.34 1.82
C GLU A 586 6.40 -17.97 2.50
N THR A 587 7.33 -17.34 1.79
CA THR A 587 8.54 -16.79 2.40
C THR A 587 8.22 -15.71 3.43
N PHE A 588 7.24 -14.85 3.17
CA PHE A 588 6.80 -13.84 4.14
C PHE A 588 6.17 -14.47 5.37
N ARG A 589 5.32 -15.51 5.19
CA ARG A 589 4.74 -16.28 6.29
C ARG A 589 5.81 -16.93 7.19
N ARG A 590 6.96 -17.33 6.63
CA ARG A 590 8.10 -17.91 7.39
C ARG A 590 8.86 -16.89 8.24
N ASN A 591 8.78 -15.59 7.92
CA ASN A 591 9.45 -14.54 8.68
C ASN A 591 8.72 -14.14 9.98
N ILE A 592 7.50 -14.63 10.20
CA ILE A 592 6.72 -14.42 11.42
C ILE A 592 6.63 -15.74 12.20
N SER A 593 7.04 -15.71 13.48
CA SER A 593 6.97 -16.88 14.36
C SER A 593 5.53 -17.40 14.51
N SER A 594 5.36 -18.73 14.57
CA SER A 594 4.03 -19.36 14.60
C SER A 594 3.26 -19.17 15.91
N PHE A 595 4.00 -19.14 17.03
CA PHE A 595 3.44 -19.11 18.38
C PHE A 595 3.31 -17.68 18.92
N CYS A 596 4.40 -16.90 18.94
CA CYS A 596 4.41 -15.56 19.52
C CYS A 596 4.05 -14.43 18.53
N LEU A 597 3.87 -14.73 17.24
CA LEU A 597 3.67 -13.75 16.17
C LEU A 597 4.75 -12.64 16.10
N LEU A 598 5.93 -12.85 16.66
CA LEU A 598 7.07 -11.92 16.57
C LEU A 598 7.71 -12.00 15.18
N PHE A 599 8.16 -10.85 14.65
CA PHE A 599 9.06 -10.81 13.49
C PHE A 599 10.39 -11.48 13.84
N ARG A 600 10.92 -12.28 12.91
CA ARG A 600 12.23 -12.91 13.05
C ARG A 600 13.36 -11.89 13.20
N VAL A 601 13.22 -10.71 12.58
CA VAL A 601 14.18 -9.61 12.69
C VAL A 601 13.71 -8.59 13.72
N ARG A 602 14.49 -8.43 14.80
CA ARG A 602 14.11 -7.59 15.96
C ARG A 602 13.93 -6.11 15.64
N ASN A 603 14.65 -5.56 14.67
CA ASN A 603 14.52 -4.15 14.29
C ASN A 603 13.14 -3.83 13.72
N TRP A 604 12.57 -4.74 12.94
CA TRP A 604 11.24 -4.58 12.32
C TRP A 604 10.14 -4.63 13.38
N GLU A 605 10.28 -5.52 14.36
CA GLU A 605 9.39 -5.56 15.53
C GLU A 605 9.42 -4.25 16.32
N ILE A 606 10.60 -3.67 16.56
CA ILE A 606 10.73 -2.39 17.28
C ILE A 606 10.09 -1.25 16.48
N GLN A 607 10.25 -1.23 15.15
CA GLN A 607 9.66 -0.19 14.30
C GLN A 607 8.14 -0.32 14.23
N TYR A 608 7.61 -1.54 14.08
CA TYR A 608 6.18 -1.83 14.09
C TYR A 608 5.54 -1.39 15.40
N ILE A 609 6.16 -1.72 16.53
CA ILE A 609 5.65 -1.40 17.86
C ILE A 609 5.65 0.12 18.14
N ARG A 610 6.59 0.86 17.53
CA ARG A 610 6.71 2.32 17.65
C ARG A 610 5.69 3.09 16.80
N GLU A 611 4.91 2.41 15.96
CA GLU A 611 3.83 3.08 15.24
C GLU A 611 2.80 3.67 16.21
N PRO A 612 2.34 4.92 15.95
CA PRO A 612 1.34 5.56 16.78
C PRO A 612 -0.02 4.87 16.65
N ASP A 613 -0.73 4.72 17.76
CA ASP A 613 -2.07 4.13 17.79
C ASP A 613 -3.15 5.21 17.81
N VAL A 614 -3.64 5.60 16.62
CA VAL A 614 -4.69 6.62 16.46
C VAL A 614 -6.05 6.14 16.99
N MET A 615 -6.23 4.83 17.10
CA MET A 615 -7.47 4.19 17.53
C MET A 615 -7.62 4.09 19.05
N LEU A 616 -6.54 4.29 19.80
CA LEU A 616 -6.47 4.16 21.26
C LEU A 616 -7.61 4.90 21.99
N LYS A 617 -7.99 6.10 21.52
CA LYS A 617 -9.09 6.91 22.10
C LYS A 617 -10.45 6.19 22.09
N TYR A 618 -10.71 5.36 21.10
CA TYR A 618 -11.94 4.58 21.00
C TYR A 618 -11.89 3.33 21.90
N SER A 619 -10.73 2.68 22.00
CA SER A 619 -10.52 1.57 22.95
C SER A 619 -10.67 2.02 24.41
N ILE A 620 -10.20 3.23 24.77
CA ILE A 620 -10.36 3.78 26.12
C ILE A 620 -11.82 4.09 26.46
N VAL A 621 -12.60 4.63 25.51
CA VAL A 621 -14.05 4.86 25.70
C VAL A 621 -14.77 3.56 26.01
N LEU A 622 -14.48 2.51 25.25
CA LEU A 622 -15.14 1.23 25.47
C LEU A 622 -14.67 0.56 26.76
N ALA A 623 -13.38 0.62 27.09
CA ALA A 623 -12.89 0.12 28.36
C ALA A 623 -13.56 0.82 29.56
N TRP A 624 -13.76 2.14 29.47
CA TRP A 624 -14.52 2.90 30.45
C TRP A 624 -15.99 2.43 30.53
N PHE A 625 -16.65 2.21 29.39
CA PHE A 625 -18.02 1.70 29.36
C PHE A 625 -18.13 0.30 30.00
N VAL A 626 -17.25 -0.63 29.64
CA VAL A 626 -17.23 -1.98 30.24
C VAL A 626 -16.96 -1.91 31.73
N TYR A 627 -16.06 -1.04 32.18
CA TYR A 627 -15.83 -0.79 33.60
C TYR A 627 -17.08 -0.29 34.32
N MET A 628 -17.82 0.66 33.73
CA MET A 628 -19.08 1.15 34.31
C MET A 628 -20.14 0.04 34.37
N CYS A 629 -20.18 -0.89 33.40
CA CYS A 629 -21.03 -2.08 33.48
C CYS A 629 -20.60 -3.03 34.62
N LEU A 630 -19.31 -3.27 34.82
CA LEU A 630 -18.80 -4.09 35.93
C LEU A 630 -19.15 -3.46 37.29
N LEU A 631 -19.01 -2.14 37.40
CA LEU A 631 -19.40 -1.39 38.60
C LEU A 631 -20.91 -1.48 38.84
N ALA A 632 -21.73 -1.35 37.80
CA ALA A 632 -23.18 -1.52 37.92
C ALA A 632 -23.54 -2.93 38.42
N ILE A 633 -22.94 -3.98 37.84
CA ILE A 633 -23.15 -5.36 38.29
C ILE A 633 -22.74 -5.55 39.76
N GLN A 634 -21.61 -4.97 40.19
CA GLN A 634 -21.18 -5.01 41.59
C GLN A 634 -22.19 -4.32 42.52
N LEU A 635 -22.67 -3.12 42.15
CA LEU A 635 -23.64 -2.35 42.94
C LEU A 635 -24.99 -3.05 43.09
N LEU A 636 -25.39 -3.85 42.09
CA LEU A 636 -26.61 -4.64 42.15
C LEU A 636 -26.44 -5.95 42.94
N SER A 637 -25.24 -6.51 42.96
CA SER A 637 -24.99 -7.84 43.55
C SER A 637 -24.57 -7.80 45.02
N LYS A 638 -24.01 -6.69 45.53
CA LYS A 638 -23.44 -6.63 46.88
C LYS A 638 -23.93 -5.41 47.65
N ASP A 639 -24.19 -5.60 48.94
CA ASP A 639 -24.64 -4.51 49.80
C ASP A 639 -23.57 -3.40 49.91
N PRO A 640 -23.98 -2.13 49.76
CA PRO A 640 -23.06 -1.01 49.75
C PRO A 640 -22.44 -0.76 51.14
N GLN A 641 -21.17 -1.15 51.33
CA GLN A 641 -20.37 -0.66 52.47
C GLN A 641 -19.57 0.58 52.09
N TYR A 642 -19.43 1.54 53.01
CA TYR A 642 -18.77 2.83 52.77
C TYR A 642 -17.32 2.72 52.25
N HIS A 643 -16.57 1.69 52.65
CA HIS A 643 -15.19 1.50 52.18
C HIS A 643 -15.11 1.20 50.68
N TYR A 644 -16.05 0.43 50.13
CA TYR A 644 -16.08 0.09 48.71
C TYR A 644 -16.34 1.32 47.83
N TRP A 645 -17.27 2.19 48.24
CA TRP A 645 -17.57 3.44 47.53
C TRP A 645 -16.38 4.38 47.37
N ILE A 646 -15.47 4.40 48.35
CA ILE A 646 -14.28 5.25 48.28
C ILE A 646 -13.33 4.72 47.21
N TYR A 647 -13.06 3.40 47.20
CA TYR A 647 -12.20 2.79 46.19
C TYR A 647 -12.80 2.91 44.79
N ASP A 648 -14.08 2.56 44.62
CA ASP A 648 -14.77 2.62 43.33
C ASP A 648 -14.92 4.07 42.83
N GLY A 649 -15.11 5.03 43.73
CA GLY A 649 -15.12 6.46 43.38
C GLY A 649 -13.76 6.96 42.88
N ILE A 650 -12.67 6.55 43.53
CA ILE A 650 -11.30 6.91 43.11
C ILE A 650 -11.00 6.32 41.73
N THR A 651 -11.30 5.05 41.50
CA THR A 651 -11.05 4.38 40.21
C THR A 651 -11.90 4.96 39.08
N VAL A 652 -13.17 5.30 39.31
CA VAL A 652 -14.00 6.03 38.34
C VAL A 652 -13.39 7.40 38.00
N CYS A 653 -12.93 8.16 38.99
CA CYS A 653 -12.24 9.44 38.76
C CYS A 653 -10.95 9.27 37.93
N VAL A 654 -10.16 8.24 38.20
CA VAL A 654 -8.94 7.94 37.43
C VAL A 654 -9.28 7.55 35.98
N LEU A 655 -10.25 6.67 35.75
CA LEU A 655 -10.60 6.25 34.38
C LEU A 655 -11.29 7.36 33.57
N THR A 656 -12.12 8.19 34.20
CA THR A 656 -12.74 9.36 33.55
C THR A 656 -11.72 10.44 33.19
N THR A 657 -10.73 10.70 34.05
CA THR A 657 -9.65 11.63 33.70
C THR A 657 -8.80 11.13 32.53
N LEU A 658 -8.48 9.83 32.48
CA LEU A 658 -7.82 9.21 31.32
C LEU A 658 -8.64 9.36 30.03
N LEU A 659 -9.96 9.17 30.12
CA LEU A 659 -10.87 9.35 29.00
C LEU A 659 -10.79 10.78 28.45
N ILE A 660 -10.87 11.79 29.33
CA ILE A 660 -10.77 13.21 28.95
C ILE A 660 -9.42 13.52 28.29
N ILE A 661 -8.31 13.05 28.87
CA ILE A 661 -6.96 13.27 28.31
C ILE A 661 -6.86 12.63 26.92
N SER A 662 -7.35 11.40 26.74
CA SER A 662 -7.27 10.69 25.47
C SER A 662 -8.03 11.37 24.33
N TRP A 663 -9.18 12.00 24.63
CA TRP A 663 -10.01 12.71 23.64
C TRP A 663 -9.61 14.17 23.41
N TYR A 664 -8.81 14.75 24.31
CA TYR A 664 -8.49 16.17 24.29
C TYR A 664 -7.91 16.64 22.95
N LYS A 665 -6.93 15.91 22.39
CA LYS A 665 -6.32 16.25 21.09
C LYS A 665 -7.37 16.30 19.98
N LYS A 666 -8.27 15.31 19.91
CA LYS A 666 -9.33 15.25 18.89
C LYS A 666 -10.32 16.40 19.05
N LEU A 667 -10.79 16.65 20.27
CA LEU A 667 -11.74 17.74 20.55
C LEU A 667 -11.14 19.10 20.21
N TRP A 668 -9.86 19.32 20.51
CA TRP A 668 -9.14 20.53 20.14
C TRP A 668 -9.08 20.73 18.61
N ILE A 669 -8.71 19.68 17.86
CA ILE A 669 -8.64 19.73 16.39
C ILE A 669 -10.02 20.02 15.79
N MET A 670 -11.08 19.41 16.33
CA MET A 670 -12.45 19.61 15.85
C MET A 670 -12.97 21.03 16.12
N CYS A 671 -12.60 21.65 17.24
CA CYS A 671 -13.02 23.01 17.58
C CYS A 671 -12.18 24.13 16.91
N SER A 672 -10.96 23.83 16.47
CA SER A 672 -10.00 24.84 15.98
C SER A 672 -9.94 24.94 14.44
N SER A 673 -11.08 24.77 13.75
CA SER A 673 -11.13 24.33 12.34
C SER A 673 -10.43 25.19 11.28
N ASP A 674 -10.13 26.48 11.49
CA ASP A 674 -9.87 27.38 10.33
C ASP A 674 -8.68 28.36 10.45
N THR A 675 -7.78 28.25 11.43
CA THR A 675 -6.58 29.12 11.48
C THR A 675 -5.33 28.32 11.72
N GLU A 676 -4.23 28.73 11.08
CA GLU A 676 -2.91 28.07 11.11
C GLU A 676 -2.64 27.37 12.44
N GLN A 677 -2.44 26.06 12.37
CA GLN A 677 -2.29 25.12 13.49
C GLN A 677 -1.29 25.62 14.53
N SER A 678 -1.78 26.40 15.49
CA SER A 678 -1.00 26.82 16.64
C SER A 678 -1.31 25.88 17.80
N LEU A 679 -0.27 25.36 18.45
CA LEU A 679 -0.43 24.66 19.73
C LEU A 679 -1.26 25.53 20.67
N PRO A 680 -2.06 24.93 21.57
CA PRO A 680 -2.87 25.71 22.48
C PRO A 680 -2.04 26.73 23.27
N GLN A 681 -2.52 27.97 23.35
CA GLN A 681 -1.78 29.06 23.99
C GLN A 681 -1.71 28.89 25.52
N TYR A 682 -2.77 28.36 26.14
CA TYR A 682 -2.83 28.12 27.59
C TYR A 682 -1.98 26.92 28.01
N LYS A 683 -1.21 27.07 29.10
CA LYS A 683 -0.29 26.02 29.62
C LYS A 683 -0.99 24.67 29.88
N LEU A 684 -2.17 24.69 30.50
CA LEU A 684 -2.93 23.47 30.81
C LEU A 684 -3.42 22.76 29.54
N SER A 685 -3.98 23.51 28.60
CA SER A 685 -4.44 22.98 27.32
C SER A 685 -3.28 22.38 26.50
N ARG A 686 -2.13 23.06 26.48
CA ARG A 686 -0.92 22.55 25.83
C ARG A 686 -0.38 21.28 26.50
N PHE A 687 -0.46 21.21 27.82
CA PHE A 687 -0.09 20.01 28.57
C PHE A 687 -1.01 18.84 28.22
N LEU A 688 -2.33 19.03 28.26
CA LEU A 688 -3.32 18.01 27.90
C LEU A 688 -3.17 17.53 26.45
N TYR A 689 -2.93 18.46 25.51
CA TYR A 689 -2.66 18.12 24.12
C TYR A 689 -1.40 17.27 23.97
N LYS A 690 -0.28 17.64 24.61
CA LYS A 690 0.97 16.87 24.60
C LYS A 690 0.83 15.52 25.29
N MET A 691 0.06 15.42 26.37
CA MET A 691 -0.22 14.14 27.04
C MET A 691 -1.05 13.21 26.15
N SER A 692 -2.09 13.74 25.51
CA SER A 692 -2.92 13.00 24.55
C SER A 692 -2.10 12.47 23.36
N ASP A 693 -1.23 13.32 22.79
CA ASP A 693 -0.31 12.93 21.70
C ASP A 693 0.77 11.94 22.16
N GLY A 694 1.29 12.13 23.38
CA GLY A 694 2.24 11.22 24.03
C GLY A 694 1.64 9.83 24.28
N MET A 695 0.36 9.74 24.66
CA MET A 695 -0.34 8.47 24.85
C MET A 695 -0.45 7.66 23.55
N GLN A 696 -0.63 8.31 22.41
CA GLN A 696 -0.74 7.64 21.10
C GLN A 696 0.64 7.22 20.55
N SER A 697 1.66 8.05 20.73
CA SER A 697 2.99 7.89 20.11
C SER A 697 3.96 7.04 20.93
N SER A 698 3.85 7.01 22.25
CA SER A 698 4.77 6.27 23.13
C SER A 698 4.19 4.93 23.56
N ILE A 699 4.90 3.83 23.24
CA ILE A 699 4.53 2.50 23.73
C ILE A 699 4.51 2.44 25.26
N ALA A 700 5.47 3.07 25.95
CA ALA A 700 5.57 2.97 27.40
C ALA A 700 4.31 3.53 28.07
N ILE A 701 3.83 4.68 27.60
CA ILE A 701 2.60 5.30 28.12
C ILE A 701 1.38 4.43 27.76
N ARG A 702 1.29 3.95 26.52
CA ARG A 702 0.21 3.04 26.09
C ARG A 702 0.12 1.78 26.96
N LEU A 703 1.27 1.17 27.28
CA LEU A 703 1.34 0.00 28.15
C LEU A 703 0.92 0.34 29.60
N THR A 704 1.33 1.50 30.13
CA THR A 704 0.89 1.93 31.47
C THR A 704 -0.63 2.15 31.55
N VAL A 705 -1.23 2.75 30.52
CA VAL A 705 -2.69 2.94 30.44
C VAL A 705 -3.41 1.60 30.38
N TYR A 706 -2.89 0.66 29.57
CA TYR A 706 -3.43 -0.69 29.49
C TYR A 706 -3.39 -1.43 30.83
N VAL A 707 -2.24 -1.46 31.49
CA VAL A 707 -2.08 -2.11 32.79
C VAL A 707 -3.00 -1.48 33.83
N LEU A 708 -3.12 -0.14 33.85
CA LEU A 708 -3.99 0.58 34.77
C LEU A 708 -5.48 0.20 34.58
N VAL A 709 -5.96 0.11 33.33
CA VAL A 709 -7.33 -0.33 33.02
C VAL A 709 -7.58 -1.77 33.48
N ILE A 710 -6.65 -2.68 33.21
CA ILE A 710 -6.80 -4.09 33.59
C ILE A 710 -6.79 -4.25 35.11
N VAL A 711 -5.87 -3.59 35.80
CA VAL A 711 -5.81 -3.59 37.27
C VAL A 711 -7.10 -3.01 37.87
N SER A 712 -7.67 -1.95 37.29
CA SER A 712 -8.96 -1.44 37.77
C SER A 712 -10.11 -2.42 37.58
N CYS A 713 -10.16 -3.16 36.46
CA CYS A 713 -11.17 -4.20 36.26
C CYS A 713 -11.01 -5.36 37.25
N ILE A 714 -9.77 -5.77 37.52
CA ILE A 714 -9.47 -6.80 38.52
C ILE A 714 -9.86 -6.32 39.92
N ALA A 715 -9.61 -5.04 40.26
CA ALA A 715 -9.96 -4.49 41.57
C ALA A 715 -11.48 -4.54 41.83
N VAL A 716 -12.31 -4.07 40.87
CA VAL A 716 -13.78 -4.10 40.96
C VAL A 716 -14.32 -5.53 41.12
N THR A 717 -13.79 -6.47 40.34
CA THR A 717 -14.22 -7.88 40.44
C THR A 717 -13.75 -8.55 41.73
N ALA A 718 -12.53 -8.25 42.21
CA ALA A 718 -12.05 -8.73 43.49
C ALA A 718 -12.91 -8.22 44.65
N MET A 719 -13.39 -6.96 44.59
CA MET A 719 -14.27 -6.38 45.62
C MET A 719 -15.60 -7.12 45.76
N GLN A 720 -16.08 -7.81 44.73
CA GLN A 720 -17.28 -8.66 44.84
C GLN A 720 -17.06 -9.82 45.82
N VAL A 721 -15.83 -10.34 45.89
CA VAL A 721 -15.47 -11.56 46.64
C VAL A 721 -14.88 -11.24 48.03
N ILE A 722 -14.29 -10.06 48.23
CA ILE A 722 -13.72 -9.62 49.51
C ILE A 722 -14.80 -9.62 50.62
N ASP A 723 -14.44 -9.97 51.85
CA ASP A 723 -15.34 -10.24 53.01
C ASP A 723 -16.07 -11.59 53.05
N CYS A 724 -15.94 -12.42 52.00
CA CYS A 724 -16.43 -13.80 52.02
C CYS A 724 -15.42 -14.74 52.69
N GLY A 725 -15.37 -14.73 54.03
CA GLY A 725 -14.58 -15.68 54.84
C GLY A 725 -15.46 -16.72 55.57
N PRO A 726 -14.89 -17.81 56.10
CA PRO A 726 -15.65 -18.83 56.83
C PRO A 726 -16.20 -18.24 58.14
N LYS A 727 -17.49 -17.89 58.16
CA LYS A 727 -18.22 -17.61 59.40
C LYS A 727 -18.76 -18.93 59.94
N THR A 728 -18.46 -19.20 61.21
CA THR A 728 -18.81 -20.42 61.93
C THR A 728 -20.28 -20.82 61.78
N ASP A 729 -20.46 -22.12 61.53
CA ASP A 729 -21.69 -22.92 61.53
C ASP A 729 -22.90 -22.23 62.17
N THR A 730 -23.88 -21.79 61.36
CA THR A 730 -25.30 -22.17 61.52
C THR A 730 -26.24 -21.53 60.48
N ASP A 731 -25.83 -20.50 59.73
CA ASP A 731 -26.56 -20.04 58.54
C ASP A 731 -25.58 -19.51 57.48
N LEU A 732 -25.20 -20.38 56.54
CA LEU A 732 -24.26 -20.05 55.47
C LEU A 732 -24.97 -19.22 54.38
N ILE A 733 -25.19 -17.94 54.65
CA ILE A 733 -25.71 -16.97 53.68
C ILE A 733 -24.80 -16.99 52.45
N GLN A 734 -25.38 -17.19 51.26
CA GLN A 734 -24.68 -17.18 49.99
C GLN A 734 -24.01 -15.80 49.80
N CYS A 735 -22.68 -15.74 49.93
CA CYS A 735 -21.94 -14.48 50.05
C CYS A 735 -21.85 -13.69 48.73
N PHE A 736 -21.86 -14.38 47.59
CA PHE A 736 -21.96 -13.80 46.25
C PHE A 736 -22.57 -14.82 45.27
N HIS A 737 -23.07 -14.35 44.13
CA HIS A 737 -23.62 -15.22 43.07
C HIS A 737 -22.51 -15.69 42.11
N PRO A 738 -22.23 -17.00 41.98
CA PRO A 738 -21.09 -17.51 41.22
C PRO A 738 -21.11 -17.17 39.72
N TRP A 739 -22.28 -17.19 39.09
CA TRP A 739 -22.42 -16.95 37.65
C TRP A 739 -22.20 -15.48 37.29
N ILE A 740 -22.58 -14.55 38.18
CA ILE A 740 -22.29 -13.13 38.02
C ILE A 740 -20.77 -12.90 38.00
N LEU A 741 -20.02 -13.56 38.89
CA LEU A 741 -18.56 -13.46 38.91
C LEU A 741 -17.94 -14.01 37.61
N THR A 742 -18.42 -15.16 37.12
CA THR A 742 -17.99 -15.74 35.85
C THR A 742 -18.24 -14.79 34.68
N ASN A 743 -19.43 -14.18 34.61
CA ASN A 743 -19.80 -13.18 33.59
C ASN A 743 -18.93 -11.90 33.68
N CYS A 744 -18.55 -11.47 34.88
CA CYS A 744 -17.59 -10.38 35.03
C CYS A 744 -16.20 -10.75 34.48
N VAL A 745 -15.73 -11.99 34.71
CA VAL A 745 -14.43 -12.47 34.22
C VAL A 745 -14.41 -12.63 32.70
N THR A 746 -15.50 -13.07 32.07
CA THR A 746 -15.59 -13.12 30.60
C THR A 746 -15.48 -11.71 29.99
N LEU A 747 -16.11 -10.70 30.59
CA LEU A 747 -15.94 -9.30 30.20
C LEU A 747 -14.50 -8.81 30.40
N MET A 748 -13.82 -9.19 31.49
CA MET A 748 -12.40 -8.85 31.71
C MET A 748 -11.47 -9.48 30.66
N ILE A 749 -11.73 -10.72 30.25
CA ILE A 749 -10.98 -11.34 29.15
C ILE A 749 -11.22 -10.55 27.86
N GLY A 750 -12.46 -10.16 27.58
CA GLY A 750 -12.80 -9.30 26.45
C GLY A 750 -12.07 -7.95 26.46
N THR A 751 -11.98 -7.28 27.62
CA THR A 751 -11.25 -6.00 27.74
C THR A 751 -9.75 -6.14 27.56
N ALA A 752 -9.15 -7.28 27.94
CA ALA A 752 -7.73 -7.55 27.73
C ALA A 752 -7.32 -7.52 26.24
N PHE A 753 -8.25 -7.82 25.33
CA PHE A 753 -8.02 -7.84 23.88
C PHE A 753 -8.49 -6.57 23.14
N LEU A 754 -9.05 -5.57 23.83
CA LEU A 754 -9.61 -4.36 23.19
C LEU A 754 -8.60 -3.43 22.52
N PHE A 755 -7.35 -3.45 22.95
CA PHE A 755 -6.33 -2.50 22.53
C PHE A 755 -5.60 -3.02 21.29
N THR A 756 -5.62 -2.32 20.17
CA THR A 756 -5.10 -2.85 18.90
C THR A 756 -3.58 -2.97 18.88
N ARG A 757 -2.82 -1.90 19.19
CA ARG A 757 -1.35 -1.87 19.02
C ARG A 757 -0.55 -2.24 20.28
N ILE A 758 -1.07 -3.17 21.09
CA ILE A 758 -0.33 -3.77 22.21
C ILE A 758 0.20 -5.14 21.76
N PRO A 759 1.45 -5.51 22.11
CA PRO A 759 2.02 -6.78 21.67
C PRO A 759 1.13 -7.98 22.04
N PHE A 760 0.89 -8.86 21.08
CA PHE A 760 0.07 -10.07 21.23
C PHE A 760 0.47 -10.92 22.45
N VAL A 761 1.77 -11.08 22.70
CA VAL A 761 2.30 -11.85 23.85
C VAL A 761 1.86 -11.24 25.18
N VAL A 762 1.80 -9.91 25.29
CA VAL A 762 1.37 -9.24 26.53
C VAL A 762 -0.11 -9.48 26.79
N LYS A 763 -0.97 -9.29 25.77
CA LYS A 763 -2.42 -9.53 25.88
C LYS A 763 -2.74 -10.96 26.30
N THR A 764 -2.12 -11.91 25.62
CA THR A 764 -2.31 -13.35 25.89
C THR A 764 -1.81 -13.76 27.27
N SER A 765 -0.66 -13.22 27.71
CA SER A 765 -0.15 -13.48 29.07
C SER A 765 -1.09 -12.94 30.14
N VAL A 766 -1.64 -11.74 29.96
CA VAL A 766 -2.62 -11.15 30.88
C VAL A 766 -3.91 -11.95 30.92
N ALA A 767 -4.44 -12.35 29.75
CA ALA A 767 -5.68 -13.14 29.69
C ALA A 767 -5.50 -14.53 30.35
N VAL A 768 -4.39 -15.21 30.10
CA VAL A 768 -4.06 -16.50 30.75
C VAL A 768 -3.89 -16.32 32.26
N LEU A 769 -3.26 -15.23 32.71
CA LEU A 769 -3.12 -14.94 34.13
C LEU A 769 -4.50 -14.74 34.80
N ILE A 770 -5.41 -13.97 34.18
CA ILE A 770 -6.77 -13.78 34.68
C ILE A 770 -7.51 -15.13 34.81
N THR A 771 -7.44 -15.97 33.78
CA THR A 771 -8.03 -17.32 33.81
C THR A 771 -7.41 -18.21 34.89
N ALA A 772 -6.08 -18.16 35.07
CA ALA A 772 -5.39 -18.95 36.08
C ALA A 772 -5.78 -18.53 37.50
N VAL A 773 -5.84 -17.22 37.78
CA VAL A 773 -6.29 -16.70 39.08
C VAL A 773 -7.74 -17.11 39.34
N TYR A 774 -8.63 -16.96 38.36
CA TYR A 774 -10.01 -17.41 38.51
C TYR A 774 -10.10 -18.92 38.79
N THR A 775 -9.32 -19.74 38.09
CA THR A 775 -9.32 -21.20 38.31
C THR A 775 -8.88 -21.55 39.72
N VAL A 776 -7.86 -20.86 40.26
CA VAL A 776 -7.42 -21.03 41.64
C VAL A 776 -8.53 -20.63 42.63
N LEU A 777 -9.22 -19.51 42.39
CA LEU A 777 -10.33 -19.06 43.23
C LEU A 777 -11.49 -20.08 43.26
N VAL A 778 -11.85 -20.67 42.12
CA VAL A 778 -12.93 -21.65 42.04
C VAL A 778 -12.58 -22.97 42.74
N VAL A 779 -11.35 -23.48 42.56
CA VAL A 779 -10.94 -24.81 43.08
C VAL A 779 -10.56 -24.79 44.55
N TYR A 780 -9.85 -23.76 45.01
CA TYR A 780 -9.22 -23.79 46.34
C TYR A 780 -9.96 -22.94 47.37
N GLU A 781 -10.48 -21.77 46.99
CA GLU A 781 -11.08 -20.84 47.95
C GLU A 781 -12.59 -21.02 48.08
N PHE A 782 -13.31 -21.12 46.96
CA PHE A 782 -14.78 -21.09 46.93
C PHE A 782 -15.42 -22.38 46.40
N ASP A 783 -14.73 -23.50 46.58
CA ASP A 783 -15.13 -24.82 46.04
C ASP A 783 -16.60 -25.17 46.33
N TYR A 784 -17.04 -24.94 47.57
CA TYR A 784 -18.40 -25.22 48.03
C TYR A 784 -19.45 -24.33 47.36
N ILE A 785 -19.17 -23.02 47.20
CA ILE A 785 -20.12 -22.07 46.62
C ILE A 785 -20.33 -22.37 45.12
N PHE A 786 -19.24 -22.67 44.40
CA PHE A 786 -19.31 -23.03 42.99
C PHE A 786 -19.93 -24.42 42.78
N ALA A 787 -19.67 -25.39 43.66
CA ALA A 787 -20.31 -26.70 43.60
C ALA A 787 -21.84 -26.65 43.78
N GLY A 788 -22.32 -25.70 44.60
CA GLY A 788 -23.76 -25.49 44.84
C GLY A 788 -24.48 -24.62 43.80
N SER A 789 -23.78 -24.12 42.78
CA SER A 789 -24.39 -23.29 41.72
C SER A 789 -25.08 -24.15 40.65
N PRO A 790 -26.08 -23.62 39.91
CA PRO A 790 -26.71 -24.37 38.82
C PRO A 790 -25.70 -24.70 37.73
N SER A 791 -25.73 -25.93 37.22
CA SER A 791 -24.88 -26.41 36.13
C SER A 791 -25.49 -26.11 34.75
N THR A 792 -24.73 -26.35 33.68
CA THR A 792 -25.22 -26.21 32.29
C THR A 792 -25.95 -27.46 31.79
N ASN A 793 -25.65 -28.61 32.38
CA ASN A 793 -26.28 -29.89 32.05
C ASN A 793 -26.66 -30.63 33.33
N VAL A 794 -27.67 -31.49 33.22
CA VAL A 794 -28.15 -32.32 34.33
C VAL A 794 -27.00 -33.23 34.81
N ASN A 795 -26.80 -33.31 36.12
CA ASN A 795 -25.79 -34.14 36.78
C ASN A 795 -24.33 -33.86 36.39
N LEU A 796 -24.07 -32.71 35.75
CA LEU A 796 -22.72 -32.21 35.52
C LEU A 796 -22.27 -31.37 36.72
N ASN A 797 -21.03 -31.55 37.17
CA ASN A 797 -20.47 -30.70 38.22
C ASN A 797 -20.37 -29.25 37.71
N ALA A 798 -21.04 -28.33 38.40
CA ALA A 798 -21.14 -26.93 38.00
C ALA A 798 -19.78 -26.23 37.83
N LYS A 799 -18.73 -26.68 38.54
CA LYS A 799 -17.35 -26.17 38.35
C LYS A 799 -16.87 -26.31 36.91
N TYR A 800 -17.17 -27.44 36.28
CA TYR A 800 -16.78 -27.69 34.89
C TYR A 800 -17.52 -26.80 33.91
N SER A 801 -18.78 -26.46 34.19
CA SER A 801 -19.56 -25.50 33.39
C SER A 801 -18.92 -24.10 33.40
N HIS A 802 -18.51 -23.62 34.57
CA HIS A 802 -17.82 -22.32 34.72
C HIS A 802 -16.48 -22.29 33.97
N PHE A 803 -15.67 -23.36 34.11
CA PHE A 803 -14.40 -23.44 33.38
C PHE A 803 -14.58 -23.51 31.87
N LEU A 804 -15.59 -24.25 31.40
CA LEU A 804 -15.87 -24.38 29.97
C LEU A 804 -16.19 -23.01 29.35
N LEU A 805 -17.04 -22.20 29.99
CA LEU A 805 -17.36 -20.84 29.52
C LEU A 805 -16.12 -19.94 29.40
N ILE A 806 -15.23 -19.98 30.40
CA ILE A 806 -14.00 -19.16 30.38
C ILE A 806 -13.01 -19.66 29.32
N ILE A 807 -12.86 -20.96 29.15
CA ILE A 807 -11.99 -21.54 28.12
C ILE A 807 -12.51 -21.18 26.72
N ILE A 808 -13.83 -21.25 26.50
CA ILE A 808 -14.48 -20.87 25.23
C ILE A 808 -14.22 -19.40 24.92
N THR A 809 -14.47 -18.50 25.88
CA THR A 809 -14.27 -17.06 25.68
C THR A 809 -12.81 -16.71 25.44
N LEU A 810 -11.87 -17.26 26.22
CA LEU A 810 -10.44 -17.10 26.00
C LEU A 810 -10.01 -17.60 24.61
N GLY A 811 -10.53 -18.78 24.20
CA GLY A 811 -10.23 -19.38 22.89
C GLY A 811 -10.70 -18.51 21.72
N ILE A 812 -11.92 -17.97 21.77
CA ILE A 812 -12.46 -17.07 20.75
C ILE A 812 -11.59 -15.84 20.59
N PHE A 813 -11.36 -15.11 21.69
CA PHE A 813 -10.59 -13.86 21.63
C PHE A 813 -9.14 -14.10 21.22
N HIS A 814 -8.51 -15.17 21.73
CA HIS A 814 -7.15 -15.53 21.36
C HIS A 814 -7.02 -15.84 19.86
N LEU A 815 -7.91 -16.67 19.30
CA LEU A 815 -7.85 -17.05 17.88
C LEU A 815 -8.16 -15.88 16.96
N MET A 816 -9.15 -15.06 17.31
CA MET A 816 -9.49 -13.86 16.54
C MET A 816 -8.33 -12.86 16.56
N GLU A 817 -7.77 -12.57 17.73
CA GLU A 817 -6.67 -11.62 17.85
C GLU A 817 -5.39 -12.11 17.14
N ARG A 818 -5.14 -13.42 17.18
CA ARG A 818 -4.03 -14.01 16.43
C ARG A 818 -4.18 -13.75 14.92
N GLN A 819 -5.41 -13.80 14.40
CA GLN A 819 -5.67 -13.55 12.98
C GLN A 819 -5.54 -12.07 12.61
N THR A 820 -6.09 -11.17 13.41
CA THR A 820 -6.01 -9.72 13.18
C THR A 820 -4.57 -9.21 13.22
N GLU A 821 -3.79 -9.63 14.24
CA GLU A 821 -2.38 -9.27 14.38
C GLU A 821 -1.54 -9.81 13.22
N PHE A 822 -1.81 -11.05 12.78
CA PHE A 822 -1.11 -11.63 11.63
C PHE A 822 -1.33 -10.81 10.36
N ILE A 823 -2.57 -10.42 10.06
CA ILE A 823 -2.88 -9.59 8.89
C ILE A 823 -2.17 -8.24 8.99
N ALA A 824 -2.25 -7.57 10.15
CA ALA A 824 -1.60 -6.28 10.37
C ALA A 824 -0.08 -6.33 10.21
N LYS A 825 0.58 -7.40 10.68
CA LYS A 825 2.03 -7.56 10.54
C LYS A 825 2.46 -7.88 9.10
N VAL A 826 1.69 -8.67 8.36
CA VAL A 826 1.99 -8.95 6.95
C VAL A 826 1.83 -7.67 6.12
N ASP A 827 0.76 -6.90 6.36
CA ASP A 827 0.54 -5.62 5.69
C ASP A 827 1.69 -4.63 5.97
N TYR A 828 2.12 -4.52 7.22
CA TYR A 828 3.26 -3.67 7.60
C TYR A 828 4.56 -4.09 6.91
N ASN A 829 4.86 -5.39 6.90
CA ASN A 829 6.06 -5.91 6.26
C ASN A 829 6.07 -5.65 4.75
N ASN A 830 4.93 -5.85 4.08
CA ASN A 830 4.77 -5.54 2.66
C ASN A 830 5.04 -4.06 2.39
N TRP A 831 4.41 -3.17 3.18
CA TRP A 831 4.63 -1.73 3.04
C TRP A 831 6.09 -1.33 3.23
N GLN A 832 6.78 -1.86 4.24
CA GLN A 832 8.17 -1.51 4.50
C GLN A 832 9.14 -2.02 3.43
N LEU A 833 8.97 -3.25 2.93
CA LEU A 833 9.79 -3.79 1.83
C LEU A 833 9.64 -2.96 0.57
N GLU A 834 8.41 -2.60 0.28
CA GLU A 834 8.09 -1.74 -0.84
C GLU A 834 8.69 -0.36 -0.63
N ALA A 835 8.44 0.29 0.51
CA ALA A 835 9.04 1.57 0.87
C ALA A 835 10.58 1.56 0.80
N ALA A 836 11.24 0.46 1.16
CA ALA A 836 12.68 0.28 0.97
C ALA A 836 13.06 0.26 -0.52
N THR A 837 12.29 -0.46 -1.35
CA THR A 837 12.43 -0.49 -2.81
C THR A 837 12.21 0.90 -3.43
N TYR A 838 11.27 1.71 -2.90
CA TYR A 838 11.11 3.12 -3.29
C TYR A 838 12.22 4.00 -2.77
N ALA A 839 12.71 3.79 -1.55
CA ALA A 839 13.79 4.58 -1.03
C ALA A 839 15.06 4.33 -1.87
N GLU A 840 15.26 3.13 -2.41
CA GLU A 840 16.34 2.83 -3.34
C GLU A 840 16.11 3.48 -4.71
N THR A 841 14.94 3.30 -5.32
CA THR A 841 14.63 3.84 -6.66
C THR A 841 14.40 5.37 -6.68
N GLY A 842 13.69 5.88 -5.69
CA GLY A 842 13.35 7.28 -5.45
C GLY A 842 14.50 8.13 -4.90
N ARG A 843 15.44 7.60 -4.09
CA ARG A 843 16.67 8.35 -3.76
C ARG A 843 17.58 8.50 -4.97
N CYS A 844 17.59 7.54 -5.89
CA CYS A 844 18.25 7.70 -7.19
C CYS A 844 17.60 8.82 -8.03
N LEU A 845 16.29 9.06 -7.90
CA LEU A 845 15.55 10.13 -8.59
C LEU A 845 15.60 11.50 -7.86
N ASN A 846 15.53 11.56 -6.54
CA ASN A 846 15.61 12.81 -5.76
C ASN A 846 17.03 13.38 -5.73
N TYR A 847 18.07 12.55 -5.85
CA TYR A 847 19.43 13.04 -6.09
C TYR A 847 19.54 13.68 -7.48
N LYS A 848 18.82 13.18 -8.50
CA LYS A 848 18.68 13.86 -9.81
C LYS A 848 17.89 15.17 -9.71
N ARG A 849 16.87 15.26 -8.83
CA ARG A 849 16.00 16.44 -8.69
C ARG A 849 16.66 17.58 -7.89
N TYR A 850 17.56 17.28 -6.94
CA TYR A 850 18.34 18.30 -6.23
C TYR A 850 19.36 19.03 -7.12
N ASP A 851 19.75 18.44 -8.27
CA ASP A 851 20.70 19.05 -9.22
C ASP A 851 20.03 19.88 -10.35
N GLN A 852 18.70 19.87 -10.47
CA GLN A 852 17.96 20.78 -11.35
C GLN A 852 17.55 22.10 -10.65
N GLY A 853 18.03 22.34 -9.43
CA GLY A 853 17.74 23.54 -8.62
C GLY A 853 18.18 24.89 -9.22
N ALA A 854 18.82 24.91 -10.40
CA ALA A 854 19.11 26.14 -11.15
C ALA A 854 18.18 26.39 -12.36
N ALA A 855 17.25 25.47 -12.65
CA ALA A 855 16.23 25.63 -13.70
C ALA A 855 14.79 25.56 -13.13
N SER A 856 14.63 25.51 -11.80
CA SER A 856 13.34 25.28 -11.15
C SER A 856 12.51 26.53 -10.88
N GLU A 857 13.01 27.74 -11.16
CA GLU A 857 12.21 28.98 -10.98
C GLU A 857 11.01 29.06 -11.94
N HIS A 858 10.99 28.30 -13.04
CA HIS A 858 9.85 28.31 -13.98
C HIS A 858 8.75 27.27 -13.70
N ILE A 859 9.02 26.22 -12.89
CA ILE A 859 8.06 25.13 -12.63
C ILE A 859 7.29 25.35 -11.31
N THR A 860 7.89 26.04 -10.33
CA THR A 860 7.19 26.47 -9.11
C THR A 860 6.10 27.50 -9.39
N LEU A 861 6.25 28.32 -10.44
CA LEU A 861 5.20 29.25 -10.90
C LEU A 861 3.97 28.52 -11.49
N THR A 862 4.15 27.33 -12.08
CA THR A 862 3.04 26.53 -12.62
C THR A 862 2.31 25.75 -11.53
N ARG A 863 3.02 25.26 -10.51
CA ARG A 863 2.41 24.60 -9.33
C ARG A 863 1.63 25.58 -8.45
N GLY A 864 2.09 26.84 -8.34
CA GLY A 864 1.35 27.93 -7.70
C GLY A 864 0.07 28.30 -8.44
N ARG A 865 0.08 28.30 -9.79
CA ARG A 865 -1.13 28.56 -10.61
C ARG A 865 -2.16 27.42 -10.57
N LEU A 866 -1.72 26.17 -10.46
CA LEU A 866 -2.63 25.02 -10.33
C LEU A 866 -3.37 25.01 -8.98
N LEU A 867 -2.69 25.41 -7.89
CA LEU A 867 -3.31 25.55 -6.58
C LEU A 867 -4.22 26.79 -6.48
N SER A 868 -3.90 27.88 -7.16
CA SER A 868 -4.78 29.07 -7.20
C SER A 868 -6.04 28.88 -8.05
N ILE A 869 -6.00 28.02 -9.07
CA ILE A 869 -7.19 27.67 -9.86
C ILE A 869 -8.10 26.72 -9.07
N HIS A 870 -7.53 25.84 -8.23
CA HIS A 870 -8.34 24.94 -7.39
C HIS A 870 -9.08 25.70 -6.28
N ALA A 871 -8.47 26.75 -5.71
CA ALA A 871 -9.08 27.63 -4.71
C ALA A 871 -10.08 28.66 -5.28
N ALA A 872 -10.21 28.74 -6.62
CA ALA A 872 -11.19 29.61 -7.28
C ALA A 872 -12.37 28.82 -7.90
N ALA A 873 -12.35 27.48 -7.78
CA ALA A 873 -13.37 26.57 -8.31
C ALA A 873 -14.09 25.74 -7.22
N GLU A 874 -13.63 25.80 -5.97
CA GLU A 874 -14.45 25.59 -4.76
C GLU A 874 -14.98 26.95 -4.29
#